data_AF-A0A3A0C5A6-F1
#
_entry.id   AF-A0A3A0C5A6-F1
#
_cell.length_a   1.000
_cell.length_b   1.000
_cell.length_c   1.000
_cell.angle_alpha   90.00
_cell.angle_beta   90.00
_cell.angle_gamma   90.00
#
_symmetry.space_group_name_H-M   'P 1'
#
loop_
_entity.id
_entity.type
_entity.pdbx_description
1 polymer ?
#
loop_
_entity_poly.entity_id
_entity_poly.type
_entity_poly.pdbx_seq_one_letter_code
_entity_poly.pdbx_strand_id
1 'polypeptide(L)'
;MRKSTFAALLSLVIWLSACAGGSGGGAGGGSGGTPSGAGPATQIVVTQQPGGAVAASAFTQQPRVELRNAAGQLVTSDSATQVTVAITAGSGAAGAALSGTATATAGAGVVQFAGLSINLAGSNYTLTFTAAGLSIAVSAPFTVSSGGGGPITPGTPPASAVYFTVNSGQNVHAISRWIYGMNGVSWGSRPANLTLSRSGGNRLTCYNWENNASNAGTDWYNQNDWFLGQPTDPLGHAATSLIDGCRANNAASLITVPIVGYVAADHGHLGGAFPQGDVNQTSNYLATRFRQNVAKKGSAFSATPSLTDNFVYQDEFVNYIRNKYANAFTDPNKPIFVSLDNEPDLWAGTHPRIRGDATTGGNPPGTAGNGTPLTYAEMLQRTRDFADAIKDVDNNAIVFGPVNYGYLGYVNLQNAPDAGTFGDFHTYYLQQLAAAQTTYGRRLVDVLDIHWYPEATGGGVRITDDGAGAALAAARIQAPRSLWDPTYTETSWIAQYMTTGPIKLLPDLKQKIATHYPGTKIAITEYYYGGGDHISGGIAQADVLGIFGREDVFAATLWKLGSTQHSYIYGGFEMFRNYDGANGSFGDTSIRADNSNVANASVYASVDAANPNRMVLVCINKTASAQTAGIQITHTVQFTRAKIFTLTSAGSQPVQQPDQNITLVNAFQYNMPAYSVTTIVLEP
;
A
#
# COMPACT_ATOMS: atom_id res chain seq x y z
N MET A 1 -39.87 41.38 -3.37
CA MET A 1 -39.80 42.46 -4.39
C MET A 1 -39.24 41.88 -5.69
N ARG A 2 -39.59 42.49 -6.84
CA ARG A 2 -39.07 42.35 -8.24
C ARG A 2 -38.06 41.20 -8.55
N LYS A 3 -38.37 40.24 -9.44
CA LYS A 3 -38.33 40.28 -10.95
C LYS A 3 -36.88 40.44 -11.47
N SER A 4 -36.36 39.72 -12.48
CA SER A 4 -36.87 39.39 -13.85
C SER A 4 -36.01 38.26 -14.50
N THR A 5 -36.50 37.13 -15.02
CA THR A 5 -37.21 36.77 -16.31
C THR A 5 -36.38 36.60 -17.60
N PHE A 6 -36.43 35.38 -18.17
CA PHE A 6 -36.48 34.97 -19.61
C PHE A 6 -36.98 33.49 -19.58
N ALA A 7 -38.14 33.03 -20.07
CA ALA A 7 -38.88 33.15 -21.34
C ALA A 7 -38.17 32.42 -22.51
N ALA A 8 -38.55 31.18 -22.92
CA ALA A 8 -39.76 30.71 -23.65
C ALA A 8 -39.74 31.11 -25.15
N LEU A 9 -40.29 30.42 -26.17
CA LEU A 9 -41.18 29.25 -26.35
C LEU A 9 -40.59 28.32 -27.47
N LEU A 10 -40.91 27.03 -27.70
CA LEU A 10 -42.16 26.30 -28.02
C LEU A 10 -42.98 26.84 -29.23
N SER A 11 -42.97 26.12 -30.36
CA SER A 11 -43.77 26.41 -31.57
C SER A 11 -44.78 25.30 -31.88
N LEU A 12 -45.98 25.67 -32.35
CA LEU A 12 -47.18 24.81 -32.49
C LEU A 12 -47.88 25.09 -33.84
N VAL A 13 -48.30 24.03 -34.56
CA VAL A 13 -49.22 24.02 -35.73
C VAL A 13 -49.87 22.61 -35.74
N ILE A 14 -51.11 22.30 -35.31
CA ILE A 14 -52.51 22.63 -35.75
C ILE A 14 -52.74 22.31 -37.26
N TRP A 15 -53.59 21.38 -37.74
CA TRP A 15 -55.07 21.25 -37.72
C TRP A 15 -55.45 19.76 -38.00
N LEU A 16 -56.43 19.10 -37.35
CA LEU A 16 -57.92 19.17 -37.37
C LEU A 16 -58.66 18.38 -38.48
N SER A 17 -59.61 17.54 -38.00
CA SER A 17 -60.79 16.94 -38.69
C SER A 17 -60.55 15.82 -39.73
N ALA A 18 -61.49 14.92 -40.08
CA ALA A 18 -62.91 14.79 -39.71
C ALA A 18 -63.37 13.31 -39.51
N CYS A 19 -64.69 13.06 -39.31
CA CYS A 19 -65.32 11.74 -39.10
C CYS A 19 -65.82 11.06 -40.40
N ALA A 20 -65.92 9.72 -40.42
CA ALA A 20 -67.11 8.95 -40.83
C ALA A 20 -66.87 7.43 -40.68
N GLY A 21 -67.91 6.65 -40.32
CA GLY A 21 -67.84 5.18 -40.25
C GLY A 21 -68.33 4.50 -41.53
N GLY A 22 -68.06 3.20 -41.66
CA GLY A 22 -68.56 2.38 -42.77
C GLY A 22 -68.22 0.90 -42.59
N SER A 23 -69.26 0.07 -42.50
CA SER A 23 -69.17 -1.39 -42.35
C SER A 23 -68.87 -2.11 -43.67
N GLY A 24 -68.20 -3.27 -43.62
CA GLY A 24 -68.14 -4.19 -44.75
C GLY A 24 -67.09 -5.29 -44.57
N GLY A 25 -67.52 -6.54 -44.40
CA GLY A 25 -66.64 -7.71 -44.47
C GLY A 25 -66.55 -8.27 -45.89
N GLY A 26 -65.58 -9.17 -46.14
CA GLY A 26 -65.48 -9.90 -47.40
C GLY A 26 -64.10 -10.54 -47.58
N ALA A 27 -64.07 -11.87 -47.70
CA ALA A 27 -62.83 -12.61 -47.96
C ALA A 27 -62.46 -12.59 -49.45
N GLY A 28 -61.17 -12.79 -49.75
CA GLY A 28 -60.70 -12.95 -51.12
C GLY A 28 -59.18 -13.09 -51.18
N GLY A 29 -58.67 -14.32 -51.22
CA GLY A 29 -57.24 -14.57 -51.34
C GLY A 29 -56.73 -14.26 -52.75
N GLY A 30 -55.66 -13.47 -52.84
CA GLY A 30 -54.87 -13.27 -54.06
C GLY A 30 -53.41 -13.58 -53.78
N SER A 31 -52.86 -14.58 -54.48
CA SER A 31 -51.44 -14.93 -54.38
C SER A 31 -50.58 -13.87 -55.06
N GLY A 32 -50.24 -12.82 -54.32
CA GLY A 32 -49.19 -11.88 -54.69
C GLY A 32 -47.83 -12.43 -54.27
N GLY A 33 -47.09 -13.05 -55.19
CA GLY A 33 -45.71 -13.45 -54.94
C GLY A 33 -44.90 -12.24 -54.48
N THR A 34 -44.19 -12.36 -53.36
CA THR A 34 -43.29 -11.31 -52.88
C THR A 34 -42.25 -11.00 -53.96
N PRO A 35 -41.95 -9.72 -54.25
CA PRO A 35 -40.88 -9.39 -55.17
C PRO A 35 -39.55 -9.89 -54.59
N SER A 36 -39.01 -10.95 -55.18
CA SER A 36 -37.60 -11.30 -55.04
C SER A 36 -36.77 -10.06 -55.29
N GLY A 37 -35.83 -9.73 -54.40
CA GLY A 37 -34.99 -8.55 -54.50
C GLY A 37 -34.09 -8.61 -55.72
N ALA A 38 -34.58 -8.16 -56.87
CA ALA A 38 -33.83 -8.15 -58.13
C ALA A 38 -32.73 -7.08 -58.07
N GLY A 39 -31.49 -7.52 -57.84
CA GLY A 39 -30.30 -6.68 -57.79
C GLY A 39 -29.33 -7.13 -56.69
N PRO A 40 -28.04 -6.78 -56.80
CA PRO A 40 -27.05 -7.11 -55.78
C PRO A 40 -27.36 -6.39 -54.45
N ALA A 41 -26.88 -6.94 -53.35
CA ALA A 41 -26.88 -6.24 -52.08
C ALA A 41 -25.99 -5.00 -52.16
N THR A 42 -26.42 -3.92 -51.53
CA THR A 42 -25.67 -2.65 -51.44
C THR A 42 -25.56 -2.13 -50.00
N GLN A 43 -26.37 -2.65 -49.08
CA GLN A 43 -26.45 -2.18 -47.69
C GLN A 43 -26.72 -3.32 -46.71
N ILE A 44 -26.17 -3.19 -45.51
CA ILE A 44 -26.51 -3.99 -44.33
C ILE A 44 -27.57 -3.23 -43.53
N VAL A 45 -28.58 -3.93 -43.00
CA VAL A 45 -29.59 -3.35 -42.09
C VAL A 45 -29.74 -4.19 -40.83
N VAL A 46 -29.58 -3.58 -39.65
CA VAL A 46 -29.84 -4.26 -38.37
C VAL A 46 -31.35 -4.47 -38.19
N THR A 47 -31.75 -5.73 -38.04
CA THR A 47 -33.17 -6.13 -37.91
C THR A 47 -33.48 -6.74 -36.55
N GLN A 48 -32.47 -7.27 -35.86
CA GLN A 48 -32.52 -7.57 -34.43
C GLN A 48 -31.33 -6.89 -33.76
N GLN A 49 -31.61 -6.02 -32.80
CA GLN A 49 -30.57 -5.32 -32.03
C GLN A 49 -29.88 -6.28 -31.06
N PRO A 50 -28.60 -6.07 -30.72
CA PRO A 50 -27.98 -6.77 -29.59
C PRO A 50 -28.69 -6.41 -28.29
N GLY A 51 -28.92 -7.41 -27.43
CA GLY A 51 -29.38 -7.21 -26.07
C GLY A 51 -28.22 -6.87 -25.14
N GLY A 52 -28.54 -6.35 -23.95
CA GLY A 52 -27.56 -6.23 -22.88
C GLY A 52 -27.05 -7.59 -22.39
N ALA A 53 -25.98 -7.58 -21.62
CA ALA A 53 -25.43 -8.74 -20.93
C ALA A 53 -24.77 -8.33 -19.62
N VAL A 54 -24.51 -9.31 -18.75
CA VAL A 54 -23.41 -9.20 -17.78
C VAL A 54 -22.08 -9.34 -18.53
N ALA A 55 -21.05 -8.62 -18.10
CA ALA A 55 -19.70 -8.74 -18.66
C ALA A 55 -19.24 -10.21 -18.78
N ALA A 56 -18.58 -10.53 -19.90
CA ALA A 56 -18.19 -11.87 -20.37
C ALA A 56 -19.33 -12.88 -20.62
N SER A 57 -20.60 -12.55 -20.33
CA SER A 57 -21.76 -13.38 -20.67
C SER A 57 -22.29 -13.07 -22.08
N ALA A 58 -22.90 -14.06 -22.74
CA ALA A 58 -23.53 -13.86 -24.04
C ALA A 58 -24.67 -12.83 -23.97
N PHE A 59 -24.84 -12.02 -25.02
CA PHE A 59 -25.97 -11.09 -25.13
C PHE A 59 -27.29 -11.83 -25.00
N THR A 60 -28.16 -11.29 -24.14
CA THR A 60 -29.54 -11.79 -23.89
C THR A 60 -30.38 -11.86 -25.16
N GLN A 61 -30.07 -11.01 -26.14
CA GLN A 61 -30.55 -11.09 -27.51
C GLN A 61 -29.36 -10.98 -28.45
N GLN A 62 -29.18 -11.96 -29.34
CA GLN A 62 -28.12 -11.92 -30.35
C GLN A 62 -28.57 -11.05 -31.54
N PRO A 63 -27.66 -10.29 -32.18
CA PRO A 63 -28.03 -9.45 -33.31
C PRO A 63 -28.26 -10.25 -34.59
N ARG A 64 -29.11 -9.70 -35.45
CA ARG A 64 -29.42 -10.20 -36.80
C ARG A 64 -29.40 -9.03 -37.77
N VAL A 65 -28.78 -9.22 -38.92
CA VAL A 65 -28.77 -8.23 -40.01
C VAL A 65 -29.30 -8.82 -41.31
N GLU A 66 -29.76 -7.94 -42.18
CA GLU A 66 -30.23 -8.26 -43.53
C GLU A 66 -29.40 -7.54 -44.58
N LEU A 67 -29.14 -8.24 -45.68
CA LEU A 67 -28.47 -7.73 -46.87
C LEU A 67 -29.54 -7.26 -47.84
N ARG A 68 -29.57 -5.96 -48.12
CA ARG A 68 -30.62 -5.34 -48.94
C ARG A 68 -30.02 -4.67 -50.17
N ASN A 69 -30.79 -4.64 -51.26
CA ASN A 69 -30.45 -3.92 -52.47
C ASN A 69 -30.66 -2.40 -52.31
N ALA A 70 -30.34 -1.63 -53.35
CA ALA A 70 -30.49 -0.17 -53.34
C ALA A 70 -31.95 0.30 -53.16
N ALA A 71 -32.94 -0.54 -53.49
CA ALA A 71 -34.36 -0.28 -53.27
C ALA A 71 -34.86 -0.68 -51.87
N GLY A 72 -33.96 -1.13 -50.98
CA GLY A 72 -34.30 -1.54 -49.60
C GLY A 72 -34.96 -2.91 -49.49
N GLN A 73 -34.93 -3.74 -50.54
CA GLN A 73 -35.50 -5.09 -50.57
C GLN A 73 -34.45 -6.13 -50.15
N LEU A 74 -34.88 -7.18 -49.44
CA LEU A 74 -34.02 -8.29 -49.03
C LEU A 74 -33.51 -9.08 -50.25
N VAL A 75 -32.19 -9.31 -50.33
CA VAL A 75 -31.56 -10.06 -51.42
C VAL A 75 -31.56 -11.55 -51.07
N THR A 76 -32.71 -12.19 -51.24
CA THR A 76 -32.95 -13.59 -50.84
C THR A 76 -32.12 -14.63 -51.60
N SER A 77 -31.42 -14.23 -52.67
CA SER A 77 -30.47 -15.07 -53.40
C SER A 77 -29.06 -15.09 -52.79
N ASP A 78 -28.70 -14.15 -51.91
CA ASP A 78 -27.37 -14.09 -51.31
C ASP A 78 -27.26 -15.11 -50.17
N SER A 79 -26.42 -16.13 -50.35
CA SER A 79 -26.04 -17.06 -49.28
C SER A 79 -24.52 -17.24 -49.20
N ALA A 80 -23.77 -16.19 -49.57
CA ALA A 80 -22.31 -16.24 -49.73
C ALA A 80 -21.60 -15.04 -49.08
N THR A 81 -22.25 -13.87 -49.01
CA THR A 81 -21.66 -12.70 -48.37
C THR A 81 -21.41 -12.97 -46.88
N GLN A 82 -20.21 -12.66 -46.43
CA GLN A 82 -19.79 -12.79 -45.05
C GLN A 82 -19.78 -11.41 -44.38
N VAL A 83 -20.45 -11.27 -43.24
CA VAL A 83 -20.50 -10.04 -42.45
C VAL A 83 -19.71 -10.23 -41.15
N THR A 84 -18.83 -9.27 -40.85
CA THR A 84 -18.09 -9.19 -39.60
C THR A 84 -18.71 -8.13 -38.69
N VAL A 85 -18.77 -8.42 -37.40
CA VAL A 85 -19.25 -7.51 -36.35
C VAL A 85 -18.11 -7.15 -35.40
N ALA A 86 -18.02 -5.88 -35.02
CA ALA A 86 -17.03 -5.38 -34.06
C ALA A 86 -17.65 -4.36 -33.09
N ILE A 87 -17.01 -4.13 -31.94
CA ILE A 87 -17.34 -2.97 -31.08
C ILE A 87 -16.97 -1.70 -31.85
N THR A 88 -17.89 -0.74 -31.87
CA THR A 88 -17.66 0.56 -32.53
C THR A 88 -16.61 1.34 -31.75
N ALA A 89 -15.61 1.87 -32.44
CA ALA A 89 -14.53 2.63 -31.82
C ALA A 89 -15.08 3.84 -31.05
N GLY A 90 -14.62 4.03 -29.80
CA GLY A 90 -15.12 5.08 -28.90
C GLY A 90 -16.46 4.76 -28.20
N SER A 91 -17.04 3.57 -28.40
CA SER A 91 -18.22 3.10 -27.66
C SER A 91 -17.85 2.21 -26.48
N GLY A 92 -18.59 2.32 -25.37
CA GLY A 92 -18.36 1.53 -24.15
C GLY A 92 -17.01 1.77 -23.46
N ALA A 93 -16.50 0.76 -22.75
CA ALA A 93 -15.24 0.86 -22.01
C ALA A 93 -14.00 0.66 -22.91
N ALA A 94 -12.96 1.47 -22.68
CA ALA A 94 -11.67 1.30 -23.35
C ALA A 94 -11.04 -0.07 -23.01
N GLY A 95 -10.50 -0.76 -24.02
CA GLY A 95 -9.93 -2.10 -23.87
C GLY A 95 -10.96 -3.25 -23.88
N ALA A 96 -12.24 -2.97 -24.10
CA ALA A 96 -13.26 -3.99 -24.25
C ALA A 96 -13.05 -4.83 -25.53
N ALA A 97 -13.25 -6.14 -25.41
CA ALA A 97 -13.10 -7.12 -26.46
C ALA A 97 -14.44 -7.85 -26.71
N LEU A 98 -14.77 -8.04 -27.99
CA LEU A 98 -15.91 -8.85 -28.44
C LEU A 98 -15.45 -10.31 -28.62
N SER A 99 -16.21 -11.23 -28.05
CA SER A 99 -16.02 -12.68 -28.19
C SER A 99 -17.25 -13.32 -28.86
N GLY A 100 -17.15 -14.58 -29.28
CA GLY A 100 -18.23 -15.33 -29.95
C GLY A 100 -18.07 -15.40 -31.47
N THR A 101 -19.14 -15.70 -32.20
CA THR A 101 -19.13 -15.78 -33.67
C THR A 101 -19.10 -14.37 -34.28
N ALA A 102 -17.94 -13.69 -34.24
CA ALA A 102 -17.76 -12.32 -34.72
C ALA A 102 -17.85 -12.15 -36.26
N THR A 103 -17.92 -13.25 -37.00
CA THR A 103 -18.06 -13.26 -38.46
C THR A 103 -19.03 -14.37 -38.85
N ALA A 104 -20.04 -14.05 -39.65
CA ALA A 104 -21.10 -14.99 -40.06
C ALA A 104 -21.47 -14.81 -41.54
N THR A 105 -21.84 -15.92 -42.20
CA THR A 105 -22.23 -15.94 -43.62
C THR A 105 -23.74 -15.77 -43.76
N ALA A 106 -24.19 -15.11 -44.82
CA ALA A 106 -25.59 -14.99 -45.16
C ALA A 106 -26.23 -16.34 -45.51
N GLY A 107 -27.51 -16.50 -45.15
CA GLY A 107 -28.43 -17.47 -45.72
C GLY A 107 -29.68 -16.74 -46.19
N ALA A 108 -29.98 -16.80 -47.49
CA ALA A 108 -31.09 -16.07 -48.12
C ALA A 108 -31.17 -14.58 -47.74
N GLY A 109 -30.03 -13.89 -47.77
CA GLY A 109 -29.89 -12.46 -47.46
C GLY A 109 -29.88 -12.13 -45.96
N VAL A 110 -29.95 -13.13 -45.09
CA VAL A 110 -30.02 -12.97 -43.63
C VAL A 110 -28.73 -13.44 -42.98
N VAL A 111 -28.14 -12.61 -42.11
CA VAL A 111 -26.98 -13.00 -41.29
C VAL A 111 -27.38 -13.00 -39.82
N GLN A 112 -27.20 -14.14 -39.16
CA GLN A 112 -27.48 -14.34 -37.75
C GLN A 112 -26.17 -14.58 -36.98
N PHE A 113 -25.97 -13.82 -35.92
CA PHE A 113 -24.82 -14.00 -35.04
C PHE A 113 -25.21 -14.85 -33.81
N ALA A 114 -24.22 -15.49 -33.19
CA ALA A 114 -24.42 -16.35 -32.03
C ALA A 114 -23.27 -16.24 -31.03
N GLY A 115 -23.58 -16.44 -29.74
CA GLY A 115 -22.60 -16.46 -28.66
C GLY A 115 -21.83 -15.16 -28.45
N LEU A 116 -22.25 -14.04 -29.06
CA LEU A 116 -21.55 -12.76 -28.90
C LEU A 116 -21.60 -12.28 -27.45
N SER A 117 -20.46 -11.87 -26.92
CA SER A 117 -20.29 -11.31 -25.56
C SER A 117 -19.21 -10.22 -25.56
N ILE A 118 -19.24 -9.34 -24.55
CA ILE A 118 -18.21 -8.32 -24.31
C ILE A 118 -17.64 -8.52 -22.91
N ASN A 119 -16.31 -8.56 -22.78
CA ASN A 119 -15.62 -8.90 -21.53
C ASN A 119 -15.66 -7.80 -20.43
N LEU A 120 -15.93 -6.54 -20.77
CA LEU A 120 -15.96 -5.42 -19.84
C LEU A 120 -17.36 -4.81 -19.71
N ALA A 121 -17.68 -4.35 -18.50
CA ALA A 121 -18.88 -3.56 -18.24
C ALA A 121 -18.76 -2.14 -18.81
N GLY A 122 -19.86 -1.57 -19.26
CA GLY A 122 -19.92 -0.24 -19.85
C GLY A 122 -21.28 0.07 -20.47
N SER A 123 -21.59 1.37 -20.58
CA SER A 123 -22.81 1.87 -21.22
C SER A 123 -22.52 2.40 -22.63
N ASN A 124 -23.56 2.53 -23.45
CA ASN A 124 -23.48 3.05 -24.82
C ASN A 124 -22.54 2.24 -25.74
N TYR A 125 -22.40 0.93 -25.51
CA TYR A 125 -21.79 0.06 -26.52
C TYR A 125 -22.64 0.07 -27.78
N THR A 126 -22.00 0.12 -28.94
CA THR A 126 -22.65 -0.10 -30.25
C THR A 126 -21.82 -1.08 -31.06
N LEU A 127 -22.48 -1.92 -31.84
CA LEU A 127 -21.82 -2.87 -32.76
C LEU A 127 -21.87 -2.34 -34.18
N THR A 128 -20.73 -2.33 -34.87
CA THR A 128 -20.64 -2.03 -36.30
C THR A 128 -20.59 -3.34 -37.08
N PHE A 129 -21.43 -3.45 -38.11
CA PHE A 129 -21.52 -4.60 -39.03
C PHE A 129 -20.97 -4.19 -40.39
N THR A 130 -20.04 -4.97 -40.93
CA THR A 130 -19.30 -4.66 -42.17
C THR A 130 -19.20 -5.87 -43.10
N ALA A 131 -19.24 -5.61 -44.41
CA ALA A 131 -18.91 -6.57 -45.47
C ALA A 131 -18.36 -5.79 -46.67
N ALA A 132 -17.53 -6.44 -47.49
CA ALA A 132 -16.91 -5.80 -48.64
C ALA A 132 -17.97 -5.31 -49.65
N GLY A 133 -17.91 -4.03 -50.04
CA GLY A 133 -18.80 -3.43 -51.03
C GLY A 133 -20.21 -3.04 -50.53
N LEU A 134 -20.55 -3.29 -49.26
CA LEU A 134 -21.84 -2.88 -48.67
C LEU A 134 -21.68 -1.67 -47.75
N SER A 135 -22.71 -0.81 -47.67
CA SER A 135 -22.75 0.22 -46.64
C SER A 135 -22.87 -0.41 -45.26
N ILE A 136 -22.06 0.08 -44.31
CA ILE A 136 -22.03 -0.42 -42.92
C ILE A 136 -23.35 -0.17 -42.20
N ALA A 137 -23.63 -0.98 -41.19
CA ALA A 137 -24.72 -0.74 -40.25
C ALA A 137 -24.17 -0.63 -38.82
N VAL A 138 -24.82 0.19 -37.98
CA VAL A 138 -24.48 0.33 -36.56
C VAL A 138 -25.72 0.00 -35.73
N SER A 139 -25.54 -0.73 -34.63
CA SER A 139 -26.64 -1.03 -33.70
C SER A 139 -27.12 0.21 -32.95
N ALA A 140 -28.32 0.11 -32.37
CA ALA A 140 -28.69 0.97 -31.26
C ALA A 140 -27.69 0.80 -30.08
N PRO A 141 -27.50 1.83 -29.23
CA PRO A 141 -26.68 1.70 -28.04
C PRO A 141 -27.29 0.74 -27.02
N PHE A 142 -26.45 -0.07 -26.39
CA PHE A 142 -26.82 -0.99 -25.31
C PHE A 142 -25.79 -0.96 -24.18
N THR A 143 -26.12 -1.63 -23.07
CA THR A 143 -25.30 -1.66 -21.85
C THR A 143 -24.86 -3.08 -21.55
N VAL A 144 -23.60 -3.23 -21.15
CA VAL A 144 -23.04 -4.43 -20.54
C VAL A 144 -22.85 -4.13 -19.06
N SER A 145 -23.55 -4.82 -18.17
CA SER A 145 -23.47 -4.58 -16.73
C SER A 145 -22.29 -5.31 -16.09
N SER A 146 -21.76 -4.74 -15.01
CA SER A 146 -20.95 -5.48 -14.04
C SER A 146 -21.83 -6.55 -13.39
N GLY A 147 -21.33 -7.77 -13.23
CA GLY A 147 -22.12 -8.93 -12.76
C GLY A 147 -22.60 -8.91 -11.30
N GLY A 148 -22.31 -7.85 -10.55
CA GLY A 148 -22.88 -7.61 -9.23
C GLY A 148 -24.18 -6.82 -9.33
N GLY A 149 -25.21 -7.23 -8.58
CA GLY A 149 -26.36 -6.37 -8.33
C GLY A 149 -25.94 -5.08 -7.60
N GLY A 150 -26.83 -4.09 -7.55
CA GLY A 150 -26.62 -2.93 -6.68
C GLY A 150 -26.38 -3.36 -5.22
N PRO A 151 -25.72 -2.53 -4.38
CA PRO A 151 -25.32 -2.92 -3.04
C PRO A 151 -26.48 -3.52 -2.24
N ILE A 152 -26.30 -4.76 -1.79
CA ILE A 152 -27.28 -5.49 -0.99
C ILE A 152 -27.35 -4.81 0.37
N THR A 153 -28.54 -4.36 0.76
CA THR A 153 -28.81 -3.86 2.11
C THR A 153 -28.75 -5.04 3.08
N PRO A 154 -27.83 -5.05 4.07
CA PRO A 154 -27.75 -6.14 5.03
C PRO A 154 -28.95 -6.16 5.96
N GLY A 155 -29.30 -7.36 6.43
CA GLY A 155 -30.28 -7.57 7.49
C GLY A 155 -29.79 -7.09 8.86
N THR A 156 -30.65 -7.19 9.86
CA THR A 156 -30.31 -6.83 11.25
C THR A 156 -29.78 -8.06 12.00
N PRO A 157 -28.52 -8.05 12.48
CA PRO A 157 -27.99 -9.15 13.29
C PRO A 157 -28.63 -9.15 14.69
N PRO A 158 -28.56 -10.27 15.43
CA PRO A 158 -29.01 -10.34 16.83
C PRO A 158 -28.37 -9.27 17.73
N ALA A 159 -29.04 -8.99 18.86
CA ALA A 159 -28.56 -8.06 19.87
C ALA A 159 -27.14 -8.45 20.33
N SER A 160 -26.19 -7.52 20.18
CA SER A 160 -24.74 -7.77 20.31
C SER A 160 -24.07 -6.74 21.22
N ALA A 161 -22.96 -7.13 21.87
CA ALA A 161 -22.16 -6.25 22.73
C ALA A 161 -21.40 -5.17 21.94
N VAL A 162 -20.99 -5.50 20.71
CA VAL A 162 -20.46 -4.54 19.72
C VAL A 162 -21.10 -4.78 18.36
N TYR A 163 -21.06 -3.77 17.48
CA TYR A 163 -21.53 -3.86 16.10
C TYR A 163 -20.44 -3.42 15.13
N PHE A 164 -20.29 -4.17 14.05
CA PHE A 164 -19.40 -3.87 12.93
C PHE A 164 -20.21 -3.64 11.65
N THR A 165 -20.05 -2.45 11.07
CA THR A 165 -20.72 -2.09 9.81
C THR A 165 -19.66 -2.00 8.72
N VAL A 166 -19.78 -2.85 7.71
CA VAL A 166 -18.82 -2.96 6.60
C VAL A 166 -19.49 -2.47 5.31
N ASN A 167 -18.78 -1.70 4.49
CA ASN A 167 -19.29 -1.25 3.19
C ASN A 167 -18.18 -1.28 2.12
N SER A 168 -18.31 -2.20 1.16
CA SER A 168 -17.30 -2.38 0.11
C SER A 168 -17.26 -1.27 -0.93
N GLY A 169 -18.22 -0.35 -0.92
CA GLY A 169 -18.29 0.80 -1.83
C GLY A 169 -17.85 2.12 -1.20
N GLN A 170 -17.31 2.10 0.03
CA GLN A 170 -16.89 3.29 0.77
C GLN A 170 -15.45 3.16 1.26
N ASN A 171 -14.72 4.28 1.25
CA ASN A 171 -13.31 4.39 1.63
C ASN A 171 -12.44 3.31 0.98
N VAL A 172 -12.65 3.07 -0.32
CA VAL A 172 -11.97 2.02 -1.09
C VAL A 172 -10.61 2.52 -1.55
N HIS A 173 -9.54 1.86 -1.13
CA HIS A 173 -8.17 2.13 -1.62
C HIS A 173 -7.28 0.89 -1.52
N ALA A 174 -6.18 0.87 -2.28
CA ALA A 174 -5.20 -0.19 -2.17
C ALA A 174 -4.52 -0.17 -0.80
N ILE A 175 -4.26 -1.36 -0.25
CA ILE A 175 -3.39 -1.56 0.91
C ILE A 175 -1.98 -1.71 0.37
N SER A 176 -1.04 -0.87 0.82
CA SER A 176 0.34 -1.01 0.39
C SER A 176 0.89 -2.37 0.83
N ARG A 177 1.45 -3.12 -0.13
CA ARG A 177 2.07 -4.43 0.11
C ARG A 177 3.15 -4.35 1.21
N TRP A 178 3.81 -3.21 1.40
CA TRP A 178 5.02 -3.05 2.21
C TRP A 178 4.79 -2.74 3.70
N ILE A 179 3.54 -2.72 4.19
CA ILE A 179 3.25 -2.58 5.63
C ILE A 179 3.56 -3.86 6.43
N TYR A 180 3.71 -5.00 5.75
CA TYR A 180 4.01 -6.29 6.35
C TYR A 180 5.51 -6.59 6.36
N GLY A 181 6.29 -5.69 6.97
CA GLY A 181 7.75 -5.77 7.02
C GLY A 181 8.35 -5.97 8.42
N MET A 182 9.64 -6.33 8.45
CA MET A 182 10.45 -6.44 9.67
C MET A 182 11.91 -6.03 9.41
N ASN A 183 12.62 -5.51 10.43
CA ASN A 183 14.05 -5.25 10.40
C ASN A 183 14.85 -6.53 10.69
N GLY A 184 16.04 -6.68 10.12
CA GLY A 184 16.99 -7.75 10.48
C GLY A 184 16.41 -9.16 10.34
N VAL A 185 15.76 -9.45 9.21
CA VAL A 185 15.06 -10.73 8.99
C VAL A 185 16.04 -11.88 8.81
N SER A 186 16.07 -12.80 9.79
CA SER A 186 16.51 -14.17 9.53
C SER A 186 15.37 -14.92 8.86
N TRP A 187 15.56 -15.30 7.59
CA TRP A 187 14.48 -15.90 6.80
C TRP A 187 14.00 -17.26 7.36
N GLY A 188 14.81 -17.97 8.16
CA GLY A 188 14.38 -19.19 8.86
C GLY A 188 13.54 -18.96 10.12
N SER A 189 13.37 -17.72 10.60
CA SER A 189 12.76 -17.43 11.91
C SER A 189 11.99 -16.11 11.91
N ARG A 190 10.94 -16.06 11.08
CA ARG A 190 10.13 -14.89 10.74
C ARG A 190 8.63 -15.25 10.68
N PRO A 191 7.71 -14.27 10.70
CA PRO A 191 6.34 -14.49 10.23
C PRO A 191 6.31 -14.96 8.77
N ALA A 192 5.36 -15.83 8.44
CA ALA A 192 5.12 -16.21 7.06
C ALA A 192 4.69 -15.00 6.19
N ASN A 193 5.08 -15.02 4.91
CA ASN A 193 4.69 -14.03 3.89
C ASN A 193 4.94 -12.55 4.24
N LEU A 194 6.03 -12.26 4.98
CA LEU A 194 6.64 -10.92 5.01
C LEU A 194 6.93 -10.41 3.60
N THR A 195 6.75 -9.11 3.40
CA THR A 195 6.78 -8.46 2.08
C THR A 195 7.85 -7.38 1.96
N LEU A 196 8.44 -6.94 3.07
CA LEU A 196 9.52 -5.96 3.13
C LEU A 196 10.52 -6.38 4.22
N SER A 197 11.82 -6.24 3.96
CA SER A 197 12.83 -6.21 5.02
C SER A 197 13.69 -4.95 4.93
N ARG A 198 14.03 -4.38 6.08
CA ARG A 198 14.95 -3.24 6.20
C ARG A 198 16.30 -3.67 6.78
N SER A 199 17.38 -3.07 6.28
CA SER A 199 18.69 -3.03 6.93
C SER A 199 19.00 -1.56 7.25
N GLY A 200 19.04 -1.26 8.55
CA GLY A 200 19.14 0.08 9.13
C GLY A 200 19.49 -0.03 10.62
N GLY A 201 19.21 1.00 11.40
CA GLY A 201 19.69 1.12 12.78
C GLY A 201 21.11 1.68 12.86
N ASN A 202 21.54 2.04 14.07
CA ASN A 202 22.78 2.78 14.38
C ASN A 202 24.04 2.33 13.62
N ARG A 203 24.20 1.03 13.42
CA ARG A 203 25.37 0.46 12.72
C ARG A 203 25.52 0.94 11.28
N LEU A 204 24.42 1.22 10.58
CA LEU A 204 24.44 1.59 9.17
C LEU A 204 24.88 3.04 8.95
N THR A 205 24.69 3.93 9.92
CA THR A 205 25.13 5.35 9.89
C THR A 205 26.58 5.52 9.45
N CYS A 206 27.45 4.62 9.91
CA CYS A 206 28.90 4.67 9.65
C CYS A 206 29.40 3.52 8.76
N TYR A 207 28.51 2.84 8.04
CA TYR A 207 28.85 1.68 7.20
C TYR A 207 29.58 2.11 5.93
N ASN A 208 30.67 1.43 5.62
CA ASN A 208 31.42 1.59 4.38
C ASN A 208 31.17 0.40 3.46
N TRP A 209 30.50 0.64 2.33
CA TRP A 209 30.16 -0.40 1.35
C TRP A 209 31.36 -0.99 0.61
N GLU A 210 32.50 -0.30 0.61
CA GLU A 210 33.69 -0.66 -0.16
C GLU A 210 34.53 -1.73 0.56
N ASN A 211 34.53 -1.73 1.89
CA ASN A 211 35.29 -2.68 2.72
C ASN A 211 34.41 -3.50 3.68
N ASN A 212 33.12 -3.18 3.82
CA ASN A 212 32.13 -3.72 4.77
C ASN A 212 32.29 -3.33 6.25
N ALA A 213 33.21 -2.43 6.57
CA ALA A 213 33.40 -1.94 7.94
C ALA A 213 32.22 -1.10 8.43
N SER A 214 32.00 -1.10 9.75
CA SER A 214 31.00 -0.25 10.41
C SER A 214 31.52 0.29 11.74
N ASN A 215 30.95 1.39 12.22
CA ASN A 215 31.20 1.88 13.57
C ASN A 215 29.99 1.60 14.49
N ALA A 216 30.25 1.13 15.70
CA ALA A 216 29.22 0.83 16.69
C ALA A 216 28.59 2.06 17.38
N GLY A 217 29.21 3.23 17.30
CA GLY A 217 28.80 4.37 18.11
C GLY A 217 28.85 4.06 19.61
N THR A 218 27.97 4.69 20.39
CA THR A 218 27.87 4.45 21.83
C THR A 218 27.35 3.07 22.22
N ASP A 219 26.72 2.33 21.30
CA ASP A 219 26.19 0.99 21.56
C ASP A 219 27.30 0.01 21.99
N TRP A 220 28.52 0.19 21.46
CA TRP A 220 29.66 -0.63 21.82
C TRP A 220 31.02 0.08 21.58
N TYR A 221 31.51 0.79 22.59
CA TYR A 221 32.86 1.36 22.66
C TYR A 221 33.30 2.25 21.48
N ASN A 222 32.37 2.85 20.70
CA ASN A 222 32.68 3.59 19.46
C ASN A 222 33.55 2.79 18.49
N GLN A 223 33.45 1.46 18.50
CA GLN A 223 34.44 0.63 17.81
C GLN A 223 34.16 0.51 16.31
N ASN A 224 35.22 0.55 15.51
CA ASN A 224 35.22 0.07 14.13
C ASN A 224 35.39 -1.45 14.13
N ASP A 225 34.54 -2.19 13.41
CA ASP A 225 34.61 -3.65 13.34
C ASP A 225 33.90 -4.24 12.09
N TRP A 226 33.87 -5.58 12.03
CA TRP A 226 33.25 -6.43 11.01
C TRP A 226 31.82 -6.90 11.32
N PHE A 227 31.08 -6.20 12.19
CA PHE A 227 29.72 -6.64 12.61
C PHE A 227 28.72 -6.74 11.44
N LEU A 228 28.83 -5.87 10.44
CA LEU A 228 27.96 -5.87 9.24
C LEU A 228 28.52 -6.67 8.05
N GLY A 229 29.74 -7.17 8.15
CA GLY A 229 30.42 -7.93 7.10
C GLY A 229 31.92 -8.06 7.37
N GLN A 230 32.49 -9.17 6.92
CA GLN A 230 33.91 -9.48 7.02
C GLN A 230 34.73 -8.77 5.92
N PRO A 231 36.04 -8.57 6.11
CA PRO A 231 36.95 -8.10 5.05
C PRO A 231 36.99 -9.01 3.81
N THR A 232 36.54 -10.27 3.94
CA THR A 232 36.45 -11.26 2.85
C THR A 232 35.10 -11.29 2.16
N ASP A 233 34.09 -10.57 2.67
CA ASP A 233 32.76 -10.53 2.06
C ASP A 233 32.73 -9.64 0.82
N PRO A 234 31.82 -9.88 -0.14
CA PRO A 234 31.67 -9.04 -1.32
C PRO A 234 31.35 -7.57 -0.99
N LEU A 235 31.67 -6.67 -1.93
CA LEU A 235 31.30 -5.25 -1.85
C LEU A 235 29.81 -5.06 -1.54
N GLY A 236 29.50 -4.17 -0.60
CA GLY A 236 28.14 -3.83 -0.20
C GLY A 236 27.41 -4.96 0.55
N HIS A 237 28.11 -5.87 1.22
CA HIS A 237 27.55 -7.09 1.84
C HIS A 237 26.26 -6.84 2.63
N ALA A 238 26.26 -5.82 3.51
CA ALA A 238 25.11 -5.53 4.38
C ALA A 238 23.82 -5.21 3.61
N ALA A 239 23.95 -4.62 2.42
CA ALA A 239 22.84 -4.36 1.51
C ALA A 239 22.57 -5.54 0.58
N THR A 240 23.60 -6.16 0.00
CA THR A 240 23.41 -7.24 -0.99
C THR A 240 22.83 -8.49 -0.35
N SER A 241 23.28 -8.86 0.85
CA SER A 241 22.72 -9.99 1.61
C SER A 241 21.25 -9.77 2.00
N LEU A 242 20.86 -8.52 2.30
CA LEU A 242 19.45 -8.15 2.49
C LEU A 242 18.67 -8.35 1.18
N ILE A 243 19.14 -7.75 0.08
CA ILE A 243 18.46 -7.76 -1.22
C ILE A 243 18.28 -9.20 -1.74
N ASP A 244 19.33 -10.02 -1.66
CA ASP A 244 19.31 -11.42 -2.10
C ASP A 244 18.27 -12.23 -1.31
N GLY A 245 18.27 -12.09 0.02
CA GLY A 245 17.29 -12.71 0.92
C GLY A 245 15.85 -12.27 0.61
N CYS A 246 15.62 -10.97 0.39
CA CYS A 246 14.31 -10.43 0.02
C CYS A 246 13.84 -10.97 -1.34
N ARG A 247 14.73 -10.97 -2.35
CA ARG A 247 14.39 -11.41 -3.71
C ARG A 247 14.08 -12.91 -3.78
N ALA A 248 14.78 -13.72 -2.99
CA ALA A 248 14.50 -15.15 -2.82
C ALA A 248 13.13 -15.42 -2.16
N ASN A 249 12.64 -14.49 -1.33
CA ASN A 249 11.39 -14.65 -0.55
C ASN A 249 10.22 -13.77 -1.07
N ASN A 250 10.35 -13.19 -2.26
CA ASN A 250 9.32 -12.33 -2.90
C ASN A 250 8.93 -11.08 -2.09
N ALA A 251 9.94 -10.44 -1.50
CA ALA A 251 9.85 -9.21 -0.72
C ALA A 251 10.65 -8.07 -1.34
N ALA A 252 10.25 -6.83 -1.02
CA ALA A 252 11.04 -5.62 -1.21
C ALA A 252 12.18 -5.54 -0.17
N SER A 253 13.19 -4.72 -0.45
CA SER A 253 14.29 -4.44 0.47
C SER A 253 14.52 -2.94 0.64
N LEU A 254 14.52 -2.44 1.87
CA LEU A 254 14.91 -1.08 2.21
C LEU A 254 16.36 -1.06 2.70
N ILE A 255 17.26 -0.53 1.87
CA ILE A 255 18.69 -0.38 2.20
C ILE A 255 18.97 1.02 2.76
N THR A 256 19.91 1.13 3.69
CA THR A 256 20.35 2.43 4.22
C THR A 256 21.57 2.94 3.48
N VAL A 257 21.50 4.20 3.04
CA VAL A 257 22.63 4.98 2.51
C VAL A 257 23.08 5.98 3.59
N PRO A 258 24.32 5.92 4.07
CA PRO A 258 24.87 6.90 5.00
C PRO A 258 24.81 8.32 4.44
N ILE A 259 24.34 9.28 5.24
CA ILE A 259 24.40 10.73 4.93
C ILE A 259 25.17 11.51 6.01
N VAL A 260 25.60 10.86 7.09
CA VAL A 260 26.54 11.41 8.09
C VAL A 260 27.89 11.76 7.44
N GLY A 261 28.76 12.52 8.12
CA GLY A 261 30.01 13.04 7.53
C GLY A 261 31.11 12.02 7.22
N TYR A 262 31.15 10.88 7.92
CA TYR A 262 32.24 9.90 7.81
C TYR A 262 31.75 8.45 8.00
N VAL A 263 32.40 7.50 7.33
CA VAL A 263 32.18 6.05 7.44
C VAL A 263 33.49 5.31 7.76
N ALA A 264 33.41 4.10 8.31
CA ALA A 264 34.57 3.37 8.83
C ALA A 264 35.62 3.04 7.75
N ALA A 265 36.91 3.30 8.01
CA ALA A 265 38.00 2.96 7.09
C ALA A 265 38.56 1.54 7.29
N ASP A 266 38.29 0.93 8.44
CA ASP A 266 38.92 -0.31 8.91
C ASP A 266 37.98 -1.12 9.82
N HIS A 267 38.39 -2.35 10.16
CA HIS A 267 37.63 -3.27 11.01
C HIS A 267 38.25 -3.43 12.42
N GLY A 268 38.96 -2.42 12.90
CA GLY A 268 39.70 -2.44 14.16
C GLY A 268 41.22 -2.52 14.00
N HIS A 269 41.96 -2.31 15.10
CA HIS A 269 43.41 -2.37 15.11
C HIS A 269 43.91 -3.81 15.35
N LEU A 270 44.65 -4.35 14.38
CA LEU A 270 45.29 -5.66 14.49
C LEU A 270 46.37 -5.65 15.59
N GLY A 271 46.06 -6.20 16.77
CA GLY A 271 47.03 -6.52 17.82
C GLY A 271 46.87 -5.81 19.17
N GLY A 272 45.82 -5.01 19.38
CA GLY A 272 45.58 -4.31 20.65
C GLY A 272 45.02 -5.17 21.79
N ALA A 273 45.05 -4.64 23.02
CA ALA A 273 44.22 -5.13 24.12
C ALA A 273 42.75 -4.76 23.88
N PHE A 274 41.81 -5.51 24.47
CA PHE A 274 40.38 -5.29 24.27
C PHE A 274 39.90 -3.96 24.91
N PRO A 275 39.00 -3.18 24.26
CA PRO A 275 38.40 -3.38 22.94
C PRO A 275 39.32 -2.95 21.79
N GLN A 276 39.54 -3.84 20.81
CA GLN A 276 40.51 -3.67 19.72
C GLN A 276 40.07 -2.69 18.62
N GLY A 277 38.77 -2.40 18.53
CA GLY A 277 38.21 -1.52 17.50
C GLY A 277 38.00 -0.07 17.93
N ASP A 278 38.07 0.23 19.24
CA ASP A 278 37.70 1.53 19.81
C ASP A 278 38.56 2.68 19.22
N VAL A 279 37.88 3.58 18.52
CA VAL A 279 38.53 4.70 17.82
C VAL A 279 39.09 5.75 18.79
N ASN A 280 38.62 5.80 20.05
CA ASN A 280 39.16 6.69 21.09
C ASN A 280 40.64 6.40 21.40
N GLN A 281 41.11 5.17 21.13
CA GLN A 281 42.51 4.78 21.35
C GLN A 281 43.46 5.26 20.24
N THR A 282 42.93 5.86 19.16
CA THR A 282 43.72 6.38 18.03
C THR A 282 43.74 7.91 18.04
N SER A 283 44.93 8.52 18.08
CA SER A 283 45.07 9.97 17.84
C SER A 283 44.72 10.29 16.39
N ASN A 284 44.03 11.42 16.15
CA ASN A 284 43.52 11.80 14.83
C ASN A 284 42.64 10.69 14.19
N TYR A 285 41.79 10.03 14.98
CA TYR A 285 40.98 8.90 14.52
C TYR A 285 40.11 9.25 13.29
N LEU A 286 39.54 10.46 13.19
CA LEU A 286 38.77 10.88 12.01
C LEU A 286 39.56 10.85 10.70
N ALA A 287 40.88 11.09 10.74
CA ALA A 287 41.74 11.08 9.56
C ALA A 287 42.36 9.70 9.26
N THR A 288 42.34 8.78 10.22
CA THR A 288 43.08 7.51 10.15
C THR A 288 42.21 6.26 10.21
N ARG A 289 41.05 6.36 10.88
CA ARG A 289 40.07 5.28 11.12
C ARG A 289 38.76 5.49 10.36
N PHE A 290 38.63 6.59 9.62
CA PHE A 290 37.42 6.94 8.87
C PHE A 290 37.75 7.45 7.46
N ARG A 291 36.74 7.36 6.59
CA ARG A 291 36.69 7.96 5.25
C ARG A 291 35.61 9.02 5.22
N GLN A 292 35.85 10.11 4.51
CA GLN A 292 34.85 11.15 4.31
C GLN A 292 33.72 10.60 3.44
N ASN A 293 32.49 10.67 3.95
CA ASN A 293 31.31 10.23 3.22
C ASN A 293 30.85 11.33 2.25
N VAL A 294 30.66 10.99 0.99
CA VAL A 294 30.38 11.96 -0.09
C VAL A 294 29.16 11.52 -0.89
N ALA A 295 28.22 12.45 -1.10
CA ALA A 295 27.00 12.20 -1.86
C ALA A 295 27.29 11.84 -3.33
N LYS A 296 28.08 12.69 -4.02
CA LYS A 296 28.38 12.55 -5.46
C LYS A 296 29.87 12.36 -5.73
N LYS A 297 30.22 11.40 -6.60
CA LYS A 297 31.60 11.13 -7.02
C LYS A 297 32.18 12.17 -7.98
N GLY A 298 31.34 12.76 -8.83
CA GLY A 298 31.77 13.75 -9.83
C GLY A 298 32.75 13.22 -10.91
N SER A 299 32.95 11.90 -10.96
CA SER A 299 33.79 11.20 -11.95
C SER A 299 33.17 9.83 -12.27
N ALA A 300 33.79 9.07 -13.18
CA ALA A 300 33.23 7.79 -13.63
C ALA A 300 33.10 6.77 -12.48
N PHE A 301 31.97 6.08 -12.43
CA PHE A 301 31.76 4.96 -11.51
C PHE A 301 32.56 3.71 -11.92
N SER A 302 32.92 2.92 -10.93
CA SER A 302 33.69 1.69 -11.00
C SER A 302 32.94 0.57 -10.30
N ALA A 303 33.02 -0.65 -10.86
CA ALA A 303 32.57 -1.86 -10.16
C ALA A 303 33.55 -2.33 -9.06
N THR A 304 34.73 -1.73 -9.00
CA THR A 304 35.76 -1.93 -7.97
C THR A 304 36.19 -0.56 -7.44
N PRO A 305 35.61 -0.08 -6.32
CA PRO A 305 35.92 1.24 -5.75
C PRO A 305 37.36 1.29 -5.19
N SER A 306 37.80 2.50 -4.86
CA SER A 306 39.18 2.82 -4.52
C SER A 306 39.42 2.76 -3.01
N LEU A 307 39.82 1.57 -2.51
CA LEU A 307 40.03 1.32 -1.08
C LEU A 307 41.17 2.15 -0.44
N THR A 308 41.96 2.86 -1.24
CA THR A 308 43.17 3.57 -0.83
C THR A 308 43.04 5.09 -0.80
N ASP A 309 41.95 5.67 -1.30
CA ASP A 309 41.69 7.10 -1.14
C ASP A 309 40.93 7.41 0.17
N ASN A 310 40.57 8.67 0.37
CA ASN A 310 40.04 9.18 1.64
C ASN A 310 38.51 9.33 1.64
N PHE A 311 37.84 8.93 0.57
CA PHE A 311 36.41 9.16 0.35
C PHE A 311 35.64 7.85 0.20
N VAL A 312 34.33 7.90 0.42
CA VAL A 312 33.39 6.84 0.04
C VAL A 312 32.19 7.52 -0.61
N TYR A 313 31.84 7.08 -1.83
CA TYR A 313 30.83 7.75 -2.66
C TYR A 313 29.51 6.98 -2.69
N GLN A 314 28.41 7.66 -2.34
CA GLN A 314 27.11 7.03 -2.20
C GLN A 314 26.33 6.91 -3.52
N ASP A 315 26.51 7.82 -4.48
CA ASP A 315 26.05 7.60 -5.86
C ASP A 315 26.73 6.39 -6.50
N GLU A 316 28.03 6.18 -6.27
CA GLU A 316 28.74 4.99 -6.73
C GLU A 316 28.18 3.70 -6.11
N PHE A 317 27.88 3.70 -4.81
CA PHE A 317 27.21 2.58 -4.14
C PHE A 317 25.83 2.28 -4.72
N VAL A 318 24.99 3.31 -4.90
CA VAL A 318 23.64 3.17 -5.48
C VAL A 318 23.74 2.67 -6.93
N ASN A 319 24.75 3.11 -7.68
CA ASN A 319 25.03 2.62 -9.03
C ASN A 319 25.52 1.16 -9.04
N TYR A 320 26.35 0.76 -8.07
CA TYR A 320 26.73 -0.65 -7.89
C TYR A 320 25.50 -1.54 -7.65
N ILE A 321 24.60 -1.14 -6.74
CA ILE A 321 23.32 -1.84 -6.50
C ILE A 321 22.44 -1.87 -7.75
N ARG A 322 22.27 -0.73 -8.45
CA ARG A 322 21.50 -0.63 -9.70
C ARG A 322 21.96 -1.61 -10.76
N ASN A 323 23.27 -1.72 -10.98
CA ASN A 323 23.84 -2.57 -12.02
C ASN A 323 23.90 -4.05 -11.61
N LYS A 324 23.99 -4.35 -10.30
CA LYS A 324 23.99 -5.72 -9.77
C LYS A 324 22.61 -6.38 -9.83
N TYR A 325 21.53 -5.61 -9.73
CA TYR A 325 20.17 -6.13 -9.63
C TYR A 325 19.26 -5.70 -10.78
N ALA A 326 18.81 -6.67 -11.58
CA ALA A 326 17.81 -6.44 -12.61
C ALA A 326 16.55 -5.76 -12.03
N ASN A 327 16.09 -4.68 -12.68
CA ASN A 327 14.97 -3.84 -12.24
C ASN A 327 15.10 -3.37 -10.78
N ALA A 328 16.31 -3.05 -10.32
CA ALA A 328 16.64 -2.69 -8.93
C ALA A 328 15.54 -1.87 -8.23
N PHE A 329 15.17 -0.72 -8.80
CA PHE A 329 14.21 0.22 -8.22
C PHE A 329 12.78 0.11 -8.78
N THR A 330 12.55 -0.75 -9.78
CA THR A 330 11.32 -0.78 -10.59
C THR A 330 10.61 -2.14 -10.63
N ASP A 331 11.17 -3.17 -10.00
CA ASP A 331 10.48 -4.47 -9.84
C ASP A 331 9.16 -4.27 -9.06
N PRO A 332 8.00 -4.71 -9.58
CA PRO A 332 6.71 -4.47 -8.93
C PRO A 332 6.48 -5.27 -7.64
N ASN A 333 7.25 -6.33 -7.40
CA ASN A 333 7.10 -7.23 -6.25
C ASN A 333 8.32 -7.22 -5.32
N LYS A 334 9.49 -6.86 -5.84
CA LYS A 334 10.79 -6.93 -5.17
C LYS A 334 11.63 -5.64 -5.35
N PRO A 335 11.04 -4.44 -5.25
CA PRO A 335 11.79 -3.20 -5.42
C PRO A 335 12.82 -3.04 -4.30
N ILE A 336 13.92 -2.38 -4.64
CA ILE A 336 14.88 -1.85 -3.68
C ILE A 336 14.47 -0.42 -3.39
N PHE A 337 14.35 -0.08 -2.11
CA PHE A 337 14.08 1.26 -1.60
C PHE A 337 15.30 1.78 -0.85
N VAL A 338 15.46 3.11 -0.75
CA VAL A 338 16.65 3.74 -0.17
C VAL A 338 16.27 4.62 1.03
N SER A 339 16.83 4.32 2.19
CA SER A 339 16.75 5.11 3.42
C SER A 339 17.92 6.09 3.49
N LEU A 340 17.63 7.36 3.78
CA LEU A 340 18.65 8.37 4.07
C LEU A 340 19.09 8.23 5.53
N ASP A 341 20.11 7.42 5.76
CA ASP A 341 20.72 7.17 7.08
C ASP A 341 19.71 6.60 8.10
N ASN A 342 19.98 6.81 9.40
CA ASN A 342 19.18 6.34 10.54
C ASN A 342 19.27 7.33 11.71
N GLU A 343 18.12 7.79 12.22
CA GLU A 343 18.01 8.59 13.45
C GLU A 343 18.98 9.79 13.55
N PRO A 344 18.95 10.72 12.56
CA PRO A 344 19.88 11.85 12.52
C PRO A 344 19.79 12.79 13.73
N ASP A 345 18.61 12.87 14.33
CA ASP A 345 18.28 13.50 15.61
C ASP A 345 19.04 12.89 16.81
N LEU A 346 19.49 11.63 16.73
CA LEU A 346 20.29 10.98 17.77
C LEU A 346 21.79 10.92 17.46
N TRP A 347 22.27 11.27 16.25
CA TRP A 347 23.70 11.15 15.90
C TRP A 347 24.65 11.83 16.89
N ALA A 348 24.24 12.93 17.53
CA ALA A 348 25.05 13.61 18.55
C ALA A 348 25.22 12.80 19.85
N GLY A 349 24.26 11.93 20.17
CA GLY A 349 24.34 10.95 21.25
C GLY A 349 24.98 9.64 20.82
N THR A 350 24.49 9.06 19.71
CA THR A 350 24.86 7.72 19.21
C THR A 350 26.22 7.69 18.49
N HIS A 351 26.53 8.70 17.68
CA HIS A 351 27.77 8.79 16.89
C HIS A 351 28.57 10.06 17.22
N PRO A 352 28.89 10.33 18.50
CA PRO A 352 29.47 11.59 18.93
C PRO A 352 30.86 11.82 18.32
N ARG A 353 31.58 10.75 17.99
CA ARG A 353 32.89 10.77 17.31
C ARG A 353 32.84 11.17 15.83
N ILE A 354 31.67 11.10 15.21
CA ILE A 354 31.44 11.60 13.84
C ILE A 354 30.87 13.03 13.87
N ARG A 355 30.14 13.35 14.95
CA ARG A 355 29.45 14.63 15.12
C ARG A 355 30.25 15.71 15.86
N GLY A 356 31.45 15.47 16.38
CA GLY A 356 32.23 16.56 16.97
C GLY A 356 33.68 16.24 17.37
N ASP A 357 34.59 17.10 16.90
CA ASP A 357 35.91 17.36 17.49
C ASP A 357 36.39 18.77 17.08
N ALA A 358 36.58 19.69 18.04
CA ALA A 358 37.50 20.83 17.96
C ALA A 358 37.49 21.74 19.22
N THR A 359 38.63 21.84 19.91
CA THR A 359 39.16 23.04 20.61
C THR A 359 38.44 23.69 21.82
N THR A 360 37.20 23.36 22.20
CA THR A 360 36.66 23.76 23.52
C THR A 360 36.82 22.62 24.53
N GLY A 361 37.76 22.76 25.46
CA GLY A 361 38.24 21.65 26.29
C GLY A 361 37.33 21.23 27.44
N GLY A 362 37.63 20.07 28.03
CA GLY A 362 37.21 19.75 29.41
C GLY A 362 37.00 18.28 29.73
N ASN A 363 36.45 17.48 28.82
CA ASN A 363 35.93 16.14 29.17
C ASN A 363 36.91 14.99 28.90
N PRO A 364 37.21 14.14 29.90
CA PRO A 364 38.07 12.96 29.72
C PRO A 364 37.43 11.86 28.86
N PRO A 365 38.23 10.95 28.28
CA PRO A 365 37.73 9.71 27.69
C PRO A 365 36.84 8.95 28.68
N GLY A 366 35.63 8.56 28.26
CA GLY A 366 34.68 7.81 29.09
C GLY A 366 33.46 8.60 29.60
N THR A 367 33.32 9.89 29.28
CA THR A 367 32.03 10.60 29.45
C THR A 367 31.16 10.44 28.20
N ALA A 368 29.89 10.08 28.40
CA ALA A 368 28.86 10.04 27.36
C ALA A 368 28.22 11.44 27.19
N GLY A 369 27.90 11.81 25.95
CA GLY A 369 27.38 13.14 25.59
C GLY A 369 28.48 14.23 25.55
N ASN A 370 28.55 15.13 24.57
CA ASN A 370 27.65 15.38 23.43
C ASN A 370 28.50 15.62 22.18
N GLY A 371 28.22 14.90 21.09
CA GLY A 371 28.61 15.37 19.75
C GLY A 371 27.82 16.64 19.39
N THR A 372 28.17 17.34 18.32
CA THR A 372 27.43 18.54 17.89
C THR A 372 26.03 18.14 17.39
N PRO A 373 24.95 18.65 18.03
CA PRO A 373 23.58 18.43 17.56
C PRO A 373 23.41 18.87 16.10
N LEU A 374 22.55 18.18 15.39
CA LEU A 374 22.22 18.52 14.01
C LEU A 374 21.34 19.77 13.99
N THR A 375 21.55 20.67 13.04
CA THR A 375 20.63 21.78 12.75
C THR A 375 19.63 21.37 11.67
N TYR A 376 18.45 21.99 11.64
CA TYR A 376 17.48 21.77 10.56
C TYR A 376 18.10 22.10 9.20
N ALA A 377 18.86 23.21 9.13
CA ALA A 377 19.56 23.62 7.93
C ALA A 377 20.59 22.59 7.45
N GLU A 378 21.37 21.98 8.36
CA GLU A 378 22.33 20.93 8.00
C GLU A 378 21.61 19.64 7.58
N MET A 379 20.58 19.20 8.31
CA MET A 379 19.81 18.00 7.96
C MET A 379 19.18 18.10 6.56
N LEU A 380 18.61 19.27 6.27
CA LEU A 380 18.04 19.58 4.97
C LEU A 380 19.09 19.62 3.86
N GLN A 381 20.26 20.21 4.11
CA GLN A 381 21.35 20.23 3.14
C GLN A 381 21.80 18.80 2.79
N ARG A 382 22.09 17.98 3.81
CA ARG A 382 22.43 16.55 3.64
C ARG A 382 21.33 15.79 2.89
N THR A 383 20.06 16.00 3.27
CA THR A 383 18.92 15.40 2.59
C THR A 383 18.94 15.71 1.10
N ARG A 384 19.11 16.99 0.71
CA ARG A 384 19.16 17.37 -0.71
C ARG A 384 20.34 16.73 -1.42
N ASP A 385 21.54 16.83 -0.87
CA ASP A 385 22.76 16.39 -1.55
C ASP A 385 22.73 14.89 -1.82
N PHE A 386 22.38 14.07 -0.83
CA PHE A 386 22.36 12.61 -0.96
C PHE A 386 21.12 12.11 -1.72
N ALA A 387 19.93 12.68 -1.52
CA ALA A 387 18.75 12.31 -2.30
C ALA A 387 18.91 12.65 -3.79
N ASP A 388 19.47 13.82 -4.11
CA ASP A 388 19.72 14.23 -5.49
C ASP A 388 20.79 13.34 -6.16
N ALA A 389 21.81 12.92 -5.42
CA ALA A 389 22.79 11.93 -5.86
C ALA A 389 22.16 10.56 -6.18
N ILE A 390 21.27 10.06 -5.32
CA ILE A 390 20.51 8.83 -5.56
C ILE A 390 19.64 8.96 -6.83
N LYS A 391 18.94 10.09 -6.98
CA LYS A 391 18.05 10.36 -8.13
C LYS A 391 18.78 10.62 -9.45
N ASP A 392 20.06 10.99 -9.42
CA ASP A 392 20.92 11.06 -10.61
C ASP A 392 21.32 9.68 -11.13
N VAL A 393 21.50 8.70 -10.23
CA VAL A 393 21.79 7.31 -10.60
C VAL A 393 20.55 6.63 -11.17
N ASP A 394 19.40 6.77 -10.49
CA ASP A 394 18.12 6.33 -11.03
C ASP A 394 16.95 7.13 -10.42
N ASN A 395 16.27 7.92 -11.24
CA ASN A 395 15.16 8.76 -10.80
C ASN A 395 13.94 7.95 -10.29
N ASN A 396 13.88 6.64 -10.56
CA ASN A 396 12.85 5.74 -10.04
C ASN A 396 13.11 5.24 -8.61
N ALA A 397 14.32 5.43 -8.06
CA ALA A 397 14.64 5.03 -6.69
C ALA A 397 13.72 5.75 -5.70
N ILE A 398 12.98 5.01 -4.88
CA ILE A 398 12.10 5.59 -3.85
C ILE A 398 12.94 5.90 -2.61
N VAL A 399 13.00 7.18 -2.25
CA VAL A 399 13.83 7.71 -1.17
C VAL A 399 13.00 8.01 0.08
N PHE A 400 13.44 7.47 1.21
CA PHE A 400 12.85 7.60 2.54
C PHE A 400 13.69 8.56 3.39
N GLY A 401 13.03 9.45 4.13
CA GLY A 401 13.68 10.37 5.07
C GLY A 401 12.67 11.19 5.88
N PRO A 402 13.05 11.76 7.03
CA PRO A 402 14.39 11.86 7.59
C PRO A 402 14.77 10.74 8.56
N VAL A 403 13.91 9.73 8.76
CA VAL A 403 14.19 8.54 9.62
C VAL A 403 14.36 8.92 11.11
N ASN A 404 13.45 9.77 11.63
CA ASN A 404 13.53 10.25 13.02
C ASN A 404 13.29 9.14 14.06
N TYR A 405 13.97 9.20 15.21
CA TYR A 405 13.89 8.16 16.26
C TYR A 405 12.53 8.10 16.98
N GLY A 406 11.82 9.22 17.03
CA GLY A 406 10.62 9.37 17.84
C GLY A 406 10.17 10.82 17.99
N TYR A 407 9.24 11.06 18.92
CA TYR A 407 8.38 12.25 18.89
C TYR A 407 9.11 13.61 19.01
N LEU A 408 10.18 13.71 19.79
CA LEU A 408 11.01 14.94 19.82
C LEU A 408 11.78 15.15 18.51
N GLY A 409 12.18 14.08 17.83
CA GLY A 409 12.72 14.15 16.46
C GLY A 409 11.76 14.84 15.51
N TYR A 410 10.47 14.48 15.56
CA TYR A 410 9.42 15.02 14.68
C TYR A 410 9.16 16.51 14.89
N VAL A 411 9.16 16.92 16.16
CA VAL A 411 8.77 18.26 16.59
C VAL A 411 9.96 19.22 16.54
N ASN A 412 11.14 18.80 17.01
CA ASN A 412 12.28 19.71 17.14
C ASN A 412 13.66 19.14 16.81
N LEU A 413 13.73 18.01 16.08
CA LEU A 413 14.99 17.32 15.73
C LEU A 413 15.91 17.14 16.96
N GLN A 414 15.30 16.68 18.07
CA GLN A 414 15.96 16.48 19.37
C GLN A 414 16.61 17.77 19.94
N ASN A 415 15.81 18.84 19.98
CA ASN A 415 16.21 20.18 20.44
C ASN A 415 17.37 20.78 19.62
N ALA A 416 17.26 20.69 18.29
CA ALA A 416 18.24 21.28 17.37
C ALA A 416 18.48 22.78 17.67
N PRO A 417 19.71 23.31 17.51
CA PRO A 417 20.05 24.69 17.89
C PRO A 417 19.22 25.77 17.18
N ASP A 418 18.72 25.48 15.98
CA ASP A 418 17.89 26.36 15.15
C ASP A 418 16.38 26.03 15.22
N ALA A 419 15.95 25.06 16.04
CA ALA A 419 14.54 24.69 16.18
C ALA A 419 13.65 25.87 16.61
N GLY A 420 14.15 26.73 17.52
CA GLY A 420 13.46 27.94 17.94
C GLY A 420 13.25 28.99 16.84
N THR A 421 13.98 28.89 15.72
CA THR A 421 13.82 29.75 14.54
C THR A 421 12.76 29.21 13.58
N PHE A 422 12.63 27.89 13.46
CA PHE A 422 11.84 27.24 12.41
C PHE A 422 10.56 26.53 12.90
N GLY A 423 10.41 26.31 14.21
CA GLY A 423 9.24 25.65 14.77
C GLY A 423 9.25 24.14 14.54
N ASP A 424 8.10 23.56 14.19
CA ASP A 424 7.92 22.11 14.00
C ASP A 424 8.81 21.56 12.86
N PHE A 425 9.70 20.62 13.20
CA PHE A 425 10.70 20.09 12.27
C PHE A 425 10.08 19.44 11.03
N HIS A 426 9.07 18.57 11.17
CA HIS A 426 8.40 17.96 10.01
C HIS A 426 7.74 18.99 9.09
N THR A 427 7.14 20.03 9.66
CA THR A 427 6.56 21.15 8.91
C THR A 427 7.62 21.88 8.09
N TYR A 428 8.75 22.24 8.72
CA TYR A 428 9.89 22.82 8.02
C TYR A 428 10.43 21.89 6.92
N TYR A 429 10.69 20.63 7.25
CA TYR A 429 11.28 19.64 6.36
C TYR A 429 10.45 19.42 5.09
N LEU A 430 9.13 19.26 5.23
CA LEU A 430 8.22 19.10 4.09
C LEU A 430 8.16 20.35 3.22
N GLN A 431 8.05 21.55 3.81
CA GLN A 431 8.05 22.82 3.05
C GLN A 431 9.35 23.00 2.24
N GLN A 432 10.49 22.67 2.86
CA GLN A 432 11.80 22.82 2.24
C GLN A 432 12.06 21.76 1.16
N LEU A 433 11.52 20.55 1.31
CA LEU A 433 11.52 19.55 0.24
C LEU A 433 10.60 19.93 -0.93
N ALA A 434 9.45 20.56 -0.68
CA ALA A 434 8.59 21.10 -1.73
C ALA A 434 9.29 22.21 -2.52
N ALA A 435 9.97 23.13 -1.83
CA ALA A 435 10.83 24.14 -2.45
C ALA A 435 11.97 23.51 -3.25
N ALA A 436 12.62 22.46 -2.73
CA ALA A 436 13.63 21.71 -3.46
C ALA A 436 13.06 21.03 -4.72
N GLN A 437 11.86 20.44 -4.68
CA GLN A 437 11.23 19.88 -5.88
C GLN A 437 11.05 20.93 -6.98
N THR A 438 10.70 22.17 -6.63
CA THR A 438 10.62 23.28 -7.59
C THR A 438 11.99 23.62 -8.20
N THR A 439 13.05 23.66 -7.38
CA THR A 439 14.42 23.98 -7.83
C THR A 439 15.05 22.89 -8.70
N TYR A 440 14.89 21.62 -8.33
CA TYR A 440 15.53 20.48 -8.99
C TYR A 440 14.67 19.87 -10.11
N GLY A 441 13.39 20.27 -10.24
CA GLY A 441 12.46 19.72 -11.24
C GLY A 441 12.02 18.28 -10.97
N ARG A 442 12.43 17.68 -9.85
CA ARG A 442 12.12 16.29 -9.44
C ARG A 442 11.92 16.19 -7.94
N ARG A 443 11.09 15.22 -7.52
CA ARG A 443 10.88 14.87 -6.11
C ARG A 443 12.15 14.21 -5.56
N LEU A 444 12.76 14.81 -4.54
CA LEU A 444 13.98 14.28 -3.91
C LEU A 444 13.67 13.17 -2.89
N VAL A 445 12.75 13.43 -1.95
CA VAL A 445 12.25 12.45 -0.97
C VAL A 445 10.81 12.08 -1.29
N ASP A 446 10.52 10.78 -1.32
CA ASP A 446 9.22 10.21 -1.68
C ASP A 446 8.38 9.82 -0.47
N VAL A 447 9.03 9.48 0.64
CA VAL A 447 8.41 8.93 1.84
C VAL A 447 8.91 9.69 3.06
N LEU A 448 7.98 10.29 3.81
CA LEU A 448 8.23 10.80 5.16
C LEU A 448 8.38 9.58 6.08
N ASP A 449 9.57 9.42 6.65
CA ASP A 449 9.96 8.22 7.39
C ASP A 449 10.26 8.54 8.86
N ILE A 450 9.73 7.69 9.76
CA ILE A 450 9.82 7.82 11.22
C ILE A 450 9.94 6.45 11.91
N HIS A 451 10.48 6.45 13.12
CA HIS A 451 10.46 5.32 14.05
C HIS A 451 9.43 5.58 15.17
N TRP A 452 8.50 4.64 15.39
CA TRP A 452 7.44 4.76 16.37
C TRP A 452 7.51 3.67 17.44
N TYR A 453 8.19 4.01 18.53
CA TYR A 453 8.17 3.24 19.78
C TYR A 453 7.18 3.92 20.75
N PRO A 454 5.98 3.36 21.01
CA PRO A 454 5.00 4.00 21.88
C PRO A 454 5.57 4.28 23.28
N GLU A 455 5.30 5.48 23.78
CA GLU A 455 5.68 5.90 25.13
C GLU A 455 4.58 5.58 26.17
N ALA A 456 3.49 4.95 25.72
CA ALA A 456 2.40 4.49 26.57
C ALA A 456 2.91 3.58 27.70
N THR A 457 2.44 3.85 28.91
CA THR A 457 2.78 3.08 30.11
C THR A 457 1.56 2.37 30.70
N GLY A 458 1.79 1.22 31.34
CA GLY A 458 0.78 0.48 32.09
C GLY A 458 1.39 -0.12 33.35
N GLY A 459 0.85 0.23 34.51
CA GLY A 459 1.43 -0.18 35.80
C GLY A 459 2.82 0.42 36.08
N GLY A 460 3.15 1.56 35.46
CA GLY A 460 4.45 2.23 35.61
C GLY A 460 5.57 1.73 34.68
N VAL A 461 5.28 0.74 33.82
CA VAL A 461 6.23 0.19 32.84
C VAL A 461 5.82 0.62 31.43
N ARG A 462 6.78 0.93 30.54
CA ARG A 462 6.51 1.29 29.14
C ARG A 462 6.13 0.04 28.35
N ILE A 463 5.15 0.13 27.44
CA ILE A 463 4.63 -1.07 26.76
C ILE A 463 5.67 -1.80 25.89
N THR A 464 6.74 -1.11 25.45
CA THR A 464 7.86 -1.67 24.69
C THR A 464 8.76 -2.60 25.51
N ASP A 465 8.74 -2.48 26.84
CA ASP A 465 9.62 -3.22 27.73
C ASP A 465 9.08 -4.65 27.95
N ASP A 466 9.96 -5.54 28.40
CA ASP A 466 9.59 -6.93 28.71
C ASP A 466 8.59 -6.97 29.87
N GLY A 467 7.46 -7.64 29.66
CA GLY A 467 6.47 -7.85 30.72
C GLY A 467 5.06 -8.22 30.23
N ALA A 468 4.41 -9.04 31.05
CA ALA A 468 3.05 -9.56 30.84
C ALA A 468 2.04 -9.16 31.95
N GLY A 469 2.40 -8.23 32.83
CA GLY A 469 1.51 -7.76 33.90
C GLY A 469 0.20 -7.17 33.36
N ALA A 470 -0.93 -7.41 34.04
CA ALA A 470 -2.26 -7.09 33.51
C ALA A 470 -2.45 -5.61 33.10
N ALA A 471 -1.92 -4.66 33.88
CA ALA A 471 -1.98 -3.23 33.55
C ALA A 471 -1.13 -2.87 32.32
N LEU A 472 0.04 -3.50 32.17
CA LEU A 472 0.92 -3.34 31.01
C LEU A 472 0.28 -3.93 29.74
N ALA A 473 -0.30 -5.12 29.85
CA ALA A 473 -1.05 -5.77 28.78
C ALA A 473 -2.29 -4.94 28.34
N ALA A 474 -3.03 -4.37 29.29
CA ALA A 474 -4.18 -3.51 28.99
C ALA A 474 -3.76 -2.20 28.28
N ALA A 475 -2.70 -1.54 28.75
CA ALA A 475 -2.15 -0.36 28.07
C ALA A 475 -1.68 -0.71 26.65
N ARG A 476 -0.96 -1.84 26.48
CA ARG A 476 -0.45 -2.33 25.19
C ARG A 476 -1.55 -2.59 24.17
N ILE A 477 -2.68 -3.16 24.60
CA ILE A 477 -3.84 -3.45 23.74
C ILE A 477 -4.56 -2.16 23.28
N GLN A 478 -4.45 -1.07 24.05
CA GLN A 478 -5.09 0.22 23.71
C GLN A 478 -4.16 1.17 22.93
N ALA A 479 -2.84 1.11 23.15
CA ALA A 479 -1.85 1.98 22.55
C ALA A 479 -1.89 2.11 21.00
N PRO A 480 -2.31 1.12 20.18
CA PRO A 480 -2.49 1.32 18.75
C PRO A 480 -3.46 2.46 18.40
N ARG A 481 -4.39 2.80 19.29
CA ARG A 481 -5.32 3.94 19.13
C ARG A 481 -4.58 5.28 19.04
N SER A 482 -3.40 5.44 19.65
CA SER A 482 -2.58 6.67 19.53
C SER A 482 -2.16 7.00 18.09
N LEU A 483 -2.20 6.01 17.19
CA LEU A 483 -1.94 6.23 15.76
C LEU A 483 -3.05 7.03 15.07
N TRP A 484 -4.29 7.06 15.57
CA TRP A 484 -5.43 7.57 14.79
C TRP A 484 -6.62 8.15 15.58
N ASP A 485 -6.84 7.73 16.81
CA ASP A 485 -8.07 7.97 17.55
C ASP A 485 -8.04 9.33 18.29
N PRO A 486 -8.86 10.32 17.88
CA PRO A 486 -8.92 11.63 18.54
C PRO A 486 -9.65 11.60 19.90
N THR A 487 -10.07 10.43 20.38
CA THR A 487 -10.69 10.23 21.69
C THR A 487 -9.80 9.45 22.67
N TYR A 488 -8.61 9.02 22.24
CA TYR A 488 -7.68 8.24 23.06
C TYR A 488 -6.46 9.05 23.50
N THR A 489 -6.35 9.27 24.81
CA THR A 489 -5.14 9.79 25.45
C THR A 489 -4.44 8.64 26.17
N GLU A 490 -3.23 8.28 25.73
CA GLU A 490 -2.38 7.31 26.43
C GLU A 490 -1.71 7.93 27.67
N THR A 491 -1.25 7.07 28.58
CA THR A 491 -0.41 7.51 29.72
C THR A 491 1.05 7.59 29.28
N SER A 492 1.47 8.73 28.72
CA SER A 492 2.86 8.97 28.32
C SER A 492 3.26 10.45 28.44
N TRP A 493 4.56 10.72 28.39
CA TRP A 493 5.07 12.09 28.38
C TRP A 493 4.67 12.85 27.10
N ILE A 494 4.47 12.15 25.97
CA ILE A 494 3.98 12.75 24.72
C ILE A 494 2.58 13.31 24.95
N ALA A 495 1.67 12.44 25.41
CA ALA A 495 0.28 12.80 25.68
C ALA A 495 0.15 13.88 26.75
N GLN A 496 0.99 13.83 27.79
CA GLN A 496 0.96 14.75 28.92
C GLN A 496 1.52 16.14 28.60
N TYR A 497 2.67 16.23 27.90
CA TYR A 497 3.43 17.48 27.76
C TYR A 497 3.54 18.02 26.34
N MET A 498 3.45 17.16 25.31
CA MET A 498 3.62 17.58 23.91
C MET A 498 2.29 17.89 23.23
N THR A 499 1.32 16.97 23.31
CA THR A 499 -0.01 17.11 22.70
C THR A 499 -1.06 17.59 23.68
N THR A 500 -0.82 17.48 24.99
CA THR A 500 -1.79 17.79 26.07
C THR A 500 -3.14 17.08 25.89
N GLY A 501 -3.11 15.86 25.33
CA GLY A 501 -4.28 15.14 24.84
C GLY A 501 -3.91 14.04 23.84
N PRO A 502 -4.88 13.57 23.02
CA PRO A 502 -4.69 12.49 22.04
C PRO A 502 -3.56 12.77 21.04
N ILE A 503 -2.78 11.74 20.72
CA ILE A 503 -1.61 11.86 19.84
C ILE A 503 -2.00 11.89 18.36
N LYS A 504 -2.97 11.06 17.95
CA LYS A 504 -3.55 11.00 16.58
C LYS A 504 -2.48 11.10 15.46
N LEU A 505 -1.42 10.30 15.58
CA LEU A 505 -0.17 10.44 14.82
C LEU A 505 -0.37 10.46 13.30
N LEU A 506 -1.06 9.47 12.73
CA LEU A 506 -1.24 9.34 11.29
C LEU A 506 -2.12 10.45 10.70
N PRO A 507 -3.28 10.81 11.29
CA PRO A 507 -4.01 12.02 10.91
C PRO A 507 -3.14 13.30 10.85
N ASP A 508 -2.31 13.53 11.87
CA ASP A 508 -1.49 14.75 11.93
C ASP A 508 -0.36 14.75 10.89
N LEU A 509 0.32 13.61 10.68
CA LEU A 509 1.31 13.46 9.61
C LEU A 509 0.69 13.63 8.22
N LYS A 510 -0.49 13.04 7.97
CA LYS A 510 -1.26 13.23 6.74
C LYS A 510 -1.62 14.70 6.52
N GLN A 511 -2.04 15.41 7.56
CA GLN A 511 -2.38 16.83 7.47
C GLN A 511 -1.14 17.67 7.13
N LYS A 512 0.02 17.43 7.77
CA LYS A 512 1.29 18.09 7.44
C LYS A 512 1.69 17.84 5.98
N ILE A 513 1.63 16.59 5.51
CA ILE A 513 1.93 16.22 4.12
C ILE A 513 0.97 16.91 3.14
N ALA A 514 -0.34 16.82 3.36
CA ALA A 514 -1.34 17.42 2.48
C ALA A 514 -1.24 18.96 2.41
N THR A 515 -0.71 19.60 3.46
CA THR A 515 -0.53 21.06 3.52
C THR A 515 0.81 21.50 2.91
N HIS A 516 1.89 20.74 3.11
CA HIS A 516 3.25 21.22 2.85
C HIS A 516 3.99 20.49 1.71
N TYR A 517 3.69 19.22 1.43
CA TYR A 517 4.30 18.49 0.32
C TYR A 517 3.39 17.36 -0.22
N PRO A 518 2.29 17.70 -0.91
CA PRO A 518 1.31 16.70 -1.37
C PRO A 518 1.92 15.56 -2.21
N GLY A 519 1.42 14.35 -2.00
CA GLY A 519 1.91 13.14 -2.67
C GLY A 519 3.13 12.49 -2.01
N THR A 520 3.68 13.07 -0.93
CA THR A 520 4.61 12.35 -0.05
C THR A 520 3.88 11.20 0.65
N LYS A 521 4.54 10.05 0.75
CA LYS A 521 4.02 8.86 1.44
C LYS A 521 4.43 8.87 2.90
N ILE A 522 3.84 7.99 3.73
CA ILE A 522 4.26 7.79 5.13
C ILE A 522 4.87 6.39 5.28
N ALA A 523 5.99 6.29 6.00
CA ALA A 523 6.49 5.02 6.50
C ALA A 523 6.81 5.06 8.00
N ILE A 524 6.72 3.89 8.62
CA ILE A 524 7.12 3.66 10.02
C ILE A 524 8.17 2.54 10.01
N THR A 525 9.42 2.90 9.74
CA THR A 525 10.47 1.92 9.44
C THR A 525 11.10 1.26 10.66
N GLU A 526 10.81 1.76 11.86
CA GLU A 526 10.91 0.96 13.08
C GLU A 526 9.66 1.17 13.93
N TYR A 527 9.14 0.09 14.50
CA TYR A 527 8.14 0.14 15.57
C TYR A 527 8.19 -1.14 16.40
N TYR A 528 7.75 -1.04 17.65
CA TYR A 528 7.56 -2.19 18.53
C TYR A 528 6.52 -1.87 19.59
N TYR A 529 5.59 -2.79 19.86
CA TYR A 529 4.54 -2.62 20.89
C TYR A 529 4.77 -3.51 22.13
N GLY A 530 5.82 -4.33 22.15
CA GLY A 530 6.14 -5.22 23.27
C GLY A 530 5.27 -6.46 23.42
N GLY A 531 5.56 -7.24 24.46
CA GLY A 531 4.85 -8.48 24.76
C GLY A 531 4.97 -9.54 23.67
N GLY A 532 6.19 -9.75 23.15
CA GLY A 532 6.45 -10.65 22.02
C GLY A 532 5.88 -12.07 22.17
N ASP A 533 5.89 -12.57 23.41
CA ASP A 533 5.46 -13.90 23.84
C ASP A 533 4.13 -13.87 24.61
N HIS A 534 3.39 -12.77 24.56
CA HIS A 534 2.10 -12.60 25.22
C HIS A 534 1.00 -12.17 24.24
N ILE A 535 -0.22 -12.66 24.45
CA ILE A 535 -1.38 -12.38 23.59
C ILE A 535 -1.64 -10.87 23.38
N SER A 536 -1.30 -10.02 24.35
CA SER A 536 -1.40 -8.56 24.20
C SER A 536 -0.53 -8.01 23.06
N GLY A 537 0.63 -8.61 22.81
CA GLY A 537 1.52 -8.23 21.70
C GLY A 537 0.96 -8.67 20.36
N GLY A 538 0.40 -9.88 20.27
CA GLY A 538 -0.30 -10.36 19.06
C GLY A 538 -1.54 -9.53 18.72
N ILE A 539 -2.33 -9.14 19.73
CA ILE A 539 -3.47 -8.23 19.58
C ILE A 539 -3.01 -6.85 19.09
N ALA A 540 -2.02 -6.25 19.77
CA ALA A 540 -1.50 -4.93 19.39
C ALA A 540 -0.91 -4.95 17.98
N GLN A 541 -0.15 -5.98 17.62
CA GLN A 541 0.41 -6.15 16.27
C GLN A 541 -0.67 -6.25 15.20
N ALA A 542 -1.72 -7.06 15.43
CA ALA A 542 -2.84 -7.18 14.49
C ALA A 542 -3.62 -5.86 14.35
N ASP A 543 -3.84 -5.14 15.45
CA ASP A 543 -4.51 -3.83 15.44
C ASP A 543 -3.69 -2.81 14.63
N VAL A 544 -2.37 -2.78 14.83
CA VAL A 544 -1.42 -1.91 14.11
C VAL A 544 -1.39 -2.22 12.61
N LEU A 545 -1.32 -3.50 12.19
CA LEU A 545 -1.36 -3.87 10.77
C LEU A 545 -2.68 -3.48 10.10
N GLY A 546 -3.80 -3.64 10.82
CA GLY A 546 -5.12 -3.18 10.37
C GLY A 546 -5.17 -1.66 10.20
N ILE A 547 -4.63 -0.91 11.17
CA ILE A 547 -4.51 0.56 11.10
C ILE A 547 -3.66 0.97 9.92
N PHE A 548 -2.47 0.38 9.72
CA PHE A 548 -1.59 0.74 8.60
C PHE A 548 -2.26 0.50 7.24
N GLY A 549 -3.02 -0.60 7.08
CA GLY A 549 -3.77 -0.88 5.87
C GLY A 549 -4.96 0.07 5.64
N ARG A 550 -5.69 0.44 6.70
CA ARG A 550 -6.82 1.40 6.66
C ARG A 550 -6.35 2.86 6.48
N GLU A 551 -5.16 3.18 6.98
CA GLU A 551 -4.63 4.54 7.00
C GLU A 551 -3.66 4.82 5.84
N ASP A 552 -3.59 3.97 4.82
CA ASP A 552 -2.73 4.19 3.63
C ASP A 552 -1.26 4.45 3.99
N VAL A 553 -0.74 3.72 4.97
CA VAL A 553 0.69 3.72 5.28
C VAL A 553 1.41 2.98 4.16
N PHE A 554 2.47 3.57 3.60
CA PHE A 554 3.16 2.99 2.44
C PHE A 554 4.09 1.85 2.82
N ALA A 555 4.81 1.95 3.94
CA ALA A 555 5.71 0.90 4.38
C ALA A 555 5.82 0.89 5.90
N ALA A 556 6.02 -0.28 6.49
CA ALA A 556 6.31 -0.40 7.90
C ALA A 556 7.18 -1.63 8.19
N THR A 557 8.16 -1.48 9.07
CA THR A 557 9.08 -2.57 9.44
C THR A 557 9.18 -2.69 10.96
N LEU A 558 8.68 -3.79 11.51
CA LEU A 558 8.80 -4.10 12.94
C LEU A 558 10.29 -4.14 13.33
N TRP A 559 10.67 -3.52 14.45
CA TRP A 559 11.96 -3.76 15.09
C TRP A 559 11.76 -4.65 16.31
N LYS A 560 12.59 -5.69 16.48
CA LYS A 560 12.47 -6.63 17.60
C LYS A 560 13.27 -6.10 18.80
N LEU A 561 12.56 -5.68 19.85
CA LEU A 561 13.14 -5.41 21.16
C LEU A 561 12.77 -6.51 22.16
N GLY A 562 13.33 -6.42 23.36
CA GLY A 562 13.08 -7.34 24.47
C GLY A 562 13.93 -8.61 24.44
N SER A 563 13.95 -9.31 25.56
CA SER A 563 14.65 -10.58 25.75
C SER A 563 13.77 -11.81 25.49
N THR A 564 12.45 -11.62 25.35
CA THR A 564 11.50 -12.71 25.11
C THR A 564 11.39 -13.10 23.63
N GLN A 565 10.72 -14.23 23.36
CA GLN A 565 10.43 -14.67 21.99
C GLN A 565 9.32 -13.81 21.37
N HIS A 566 9.32 -13.61 20.05
CA HIS A 566 8.32 -12.78 19.35
C HIS A 566 7.13 -13.57 18.78
N SER A 567 6.82 -14.74 19.36
CA SER A 567 5.89 -15.71 18.76
C SER A 567 4.44 -15.21 18.62
N TYR A 568 3.91 -14.47 19.59
CA TYR A 568 2.56 -13.89 19.48
C TYR A 568 2.51 -12.72 18.51
N ILE A 569 3.59 -11.93 18.40
CA ILE A 569 3.72 -10.91 17.34
C ILE A 569 3.71 -11.58 15.96
N TYR A 570 4.40 -12.72 15.80
CA TYR A 570 4.38 -13.48 14.55
C TYR A 570 2.98 -14.01 14.23
N GLY A 571 2.27 -14.58 15.21
CA GLY A 571 0.85 -14.93 15.06
C GLY A 571 -0.02 -13.74 14.65
N GLY A 572 0.24 -12.53 15.17
CA GLY A 572 -0.43 -11.29 14.77
C GLY A 572 -0.21 -10.89 13.30
N PHE A 573 0.99 -11.09 12.76
CA PHE A 573 1.24 -10.99 11.31
C PHE A 573 0.53 -12.07 10.52
N GLU A 574 0.53 -13.30 11.02
CA GLU A 574 -0.04 -14.46 10.33
C GLU A 574 -1.57 -14.36 10.21
N MET A 575 -2.27 -13.74 11.17
CA MET A 575 -3.69 -13.40 11.01
C MET A 575 -3.98 -12.55 9.76
N PHE A 576 -3.02 -11.75 9.27
CA PHE A 576 -3.14 -11.00 8.01
C PHE A 576 -2.51 -11.69 6.80
N ARG A 577 -1.51 -12.56 6.98
CA ARG A 577 -0.62 -13.01 5.90
C ARG A 577 -0.50 -14.54 5.72
N ASN A 578 -0.97 -15.34 6.67
CA ASN A 578 -0.92 -16.80 6.64
C ASN A 578 -1.91 -17.44 7.63
N TYR A 579 -3.16 -16.95 7.70
CA TYR A 579 -4.09 -17.30 8.80
C TYR A 579 -4.53 -18.78 8.80
N ASP A 580 -4.32 -19.48 7.69
CA ASP A 580 -4.67 -20.88 7.44
C ASP A 580 -3.44 -21.80 7.30
N GLY A 581 -2.22 -21.27 7.47
CA GLY A 581 -0.98 -22.00 7.22
C GLY A 581 -0.67 -22.27 5.74
N ALA A 582 -1.50 -21.78 4.82
CA ALA A 582 -1.45 -22.05 3.37
C ALA A 582 -1.37 -20.75 2.53
N ASN A 583 -0.82 -19.69 3.10
CA ASN A 583 -0.70 -18.33 2.54
C ASN A 583 -2.02 -17.56 2.37
N GLY A 584 -3.09 -17.99 3.04
CA GLY A 584 -4.32 -17.21 3.20
C GLY A 584 -4.02 -15.85 3.80
N SER A 585 -4.45 -14.79 3.11
CA SER A 585 -4.11 -13.42 3.48
C SER A 585 -5.29 -12.46 3.38
N PHE A 586 -5.22 -11.38 4.16
CA PHE A 586 -6.07 -10.21 4.03
C PHE A 586 -5.94 -9.65 2.61
N GLY A 587 -7.05 -9.14 2.07
CA GLY A 587 -7.11 -8.65 0.70
C GLY A 587 -6.22 -7.43 0.45
N ASP A 588 -5.98 -7.14 -0.81
CA ASP A 588 -5.12 -6.03 -1.27
C ASP A 588 -5.84 -4.67 -1.30
N THR A 589 -7.16 -4.65 -1.06
CA THR A 589 -7.99 -3.45 -1.16
C THR A 589 -8.74 -3.22 0.15
N SER A 590 -8.41 -2.13 0.86
CA SER A 590 -9.13 -1.72 2.07
C SER A 590 -10.51 -1.20 1.71
N ILE A 591 -11.47 -1.45 2.60
CA ILE A 591 -12.85 -0.94 2.51
C ILE A 591 -13.32 -0.47 3.89
N ARG A 592 -14.34 0.39 3.92
CA ARG A 592 -14.88 0.92 5.18
C ARG A 592 -15.38 -0.21 6.09
N ALA A 593 -14.89 -0.20 7.33
CA ALA A 593 -15.42 -0.95 8.45
C ALA A 593 -15.51 -0.04 9.69
N ASP A 594 -16.73 0.20 10.19
CA ASP A 594 -16.98 0.96 11.41
C ASP A 594 -17.16 0.03 12.62
N ASN A 595 -16.86 0.52 13.82
CA ASN A 595 -17.04 -0.19 15.09
C ASN A 595 -17.83 0.67 16.08
N SER A 596 -18.86 0.12 16.72
CA SER A 596 -19.64 0.81 17.76
C SER A 596 -18.89 1.04 19.08
N ASN A 597 -17.79 0.32 19.36
CA ASN A 597 -17.00 0.47 20.59
C ASN A 597 -15.51 0.17 20.35
N VAL A 598 -14.74 1.22 20.07
CA VAL A 598 -13.29 1.17 19.74
C VAL A 598 -12.39 0.84 20.93
N ALA A 599 -12.90 0.93 22.16
CA ALA A 599 -12.17 0.53 23.36
C ALA A 599 -12.22 -0.99 23.56
N ASN A 600 -13.39 -1.62 23.32
CA ASN A 600 -13.57 -3.06 23.53
C ASN A 600 -13.18 -3.92 22.32
N ALA A 601 -13.17 -3.35 21.12
CA ALA A 601 -12.91 -4.11 19.89
C ALA A 601 -12.21 -3.28 18.81
N SER A 602 -11.78 -3.96 17.74
CA SER A 602 -11.48 -3.38 16.43
C SER A 602 -12.03 -4.27 15.31
N VAL A 603 -12.24 -3.68 14.14
CA VAL A 603 -12.53 -4.41 12.90
C VAL A 603 -11.82 -3.74 11.73
N TYR A 604 -11.28 -4.56 10.83
CA TYR A 604 -10.69 -4.16 9.55
C TYR A 604 -11.30 -5.03 8.46
N ALA A 605 -11.61 -4.46 7.30
CA ALA A 605 -12.20 -5.19 6.18
C ALA A 605 -11.43 -4.95 4.89
N SER A 606 -11.35 -5.98 4.05
CA SER A 606 -10.75 -5.91 2.72
C SER A 606 -11.50 -6.80 1.73
N VAL A 607 -11.30 -6.49 0.45
CA VAL A 607 -11.60 -7.38 -0.69
C VAL A 607 -10.33 -7.60 -1.49
N ASP A 608 -10.32 -8.62 -2.34
CA ASP A 608 -9.26 -8.80 -3.33
C ASP A 608 -9.64 -8.08 -4.63
N ALA A 609 -8.77 -7.21 -5.16
CA ALA A 609 -9.00 -6.51 -6.43
C ALA A 609 -9.21 -7.49 -7.61
N ALA A 610 -8.58 -8.66 -7.54
CA ALA A 610 -8.74 -9.75 -8.51
C ALA A 610 -9.92 -10.72 -8.20
N ASN A 611 -10.53 -10.64 -7.01
CA ASN A 611 -11.65 -11.50 -6.61
C ASN A 611 -12.61 -10.78 -5.64
N PRO A 612 -13.49 -9.90 -6.15
CA PRO A 612 -14.42 -9.15 -5.31
C PRO A 612 -15.48 -10.03 -4.61
N ASN A 613 -15.62 -11.31 -5.00
CA ASN A 613 -16.54 -12.25 -4.36
C ASN A 613 -16.01 -12.78 -3.01
N ARG A 614 -14.76 -12.46 -2.65
CA ARG A 614 -14.15 -12.78 -1.36
C ARG A 614 -13.97 -11.49 -0.57
N MET A 615 -14.45 -11.49 0.67
CA MET A 615 -14.21 -10.42 1.64
C MET A 615 -13.52 -11.02 2.87
N VAL A 616 -12.54 -10.30 3.41
CA VAL A 616 -11.82 -10.70 4.63
C VAL A 616 -12.04 -9.66 5.71
N LEU A 617 -12.48 -10.10 6.88
CA LEU A 617 -12.56 -9.29 8.08
C LEU A 617 -11.48 -9.73 9.07
N VAL A 618 -10.80 -8.78 9.72
CA VAL A 618 -10.01 -9.03 10.93
C VAL A 618 -10.72 -8.35 12.10
N CYS A 619 -11.30 -9.16 12.98
CA CYS A 619 -12.07 -8.76 14.16
C CYS A 619 -11.24 -8.99 15.41
N ILE A 620 -11.11 -8.01 16.29
CA ILE A 620 -10.26 -8.06 17.48
C ILE A 620 -11.10 -7.82 18.72
N ASN A 621 -11.01 -8.71 19.72
CA ASN A 621 -11.57 -8.48 21.05
C ASN A 621 -10.46 -8.05 22.02
N LYS A 622 -10.59 -6.83 22.54
CA LYS A 622 -9.63 -6.18 23.43
C LYS A 622 -9.91 -6.42 24.92
N THR A 623 -10.91 -7.25 25.24
CA THR A 623 -11.38 -7.47 26.62
C THR A 623 -11.07 -8.87 27.14
N ALA A 624 -11.01 -9.00 28.48
CA ALA A 624 -10.78 -10.26 29.18
C ALA A 624 -11.99 -11.23 29.17
N SER A 625 -13.08 -10.86 28.48
CA SER A 625 -14.32 -11.64 28.38
C SER A 625 -14.69 -11.82 26.90
N ALA A 626 -15.44 -12.87 26.57
CA ALA A 626 -15.99 -12.99 25.22
C ALA A 626 -16.94 -11.82 24.89
N GLN A 627 -16.97 -11.41 23.61
CA GLN A 627 -17.81 -10.31 23.12
C GLN A 627 -18.62 -10.78 21.91
N THR A 628 -19.94 -10.59 21.92
CA THR A 628 -20.76 -10.79 20.72
C THR A 628 -20.64 -9.58 19.79
N ALA A 629 -20.27 -9.84 18.54
CA ALA A 629 -20.17 -8.85 17.48
C ALA A 629 -21.30 -9.07 16.45
N GLY A 630 -22.17 -8.07 16.30
CA GLY A 630 -23.19 -8.03 15.26
C GLY A 630 -22.60 -7.44 13.99
N ILE A 631 -22.50 -8.23 12.93
CA ILE A 631 -21.84 -7.85 11.68
C ILE A 631 -22.90 -7.57 10.60
N GLN A 632 -22.77 -6.43 9.92
CA GLN A 632 -23.62 -6.01 8.80
C GLN A 632 -22.75 -5.59 7.61
N ILE A 633 -22.99 -6.16 6.43
CA ILE A 633 -22.13 -5.96 5.26
C ILE A 633 -22.94 -5.43 4.07
N THR A 634 -22.67 -4.20 3.67
CA THR A 634 -23.13 -3.62 2.40
C THR A 634 -22.16 -4.00 1.30
N HIS A 635 -22.59 -4.87 0.39
CA HIS A 635 -21.75 -5.41 -0.70
C HIS A 635 -22.60 -5.88 -1.89
N THR A 636 -22.01 -6.05 -3.06
CA THR A 636 -22.71 -6.46 -4.30
C THR A 636 -22.96 -7.96 -4.42
N VAL A 637 -22.36 -8.76 -3.53
CA VAL A 637 -22.49 -10.22 -3.44
C VAL A 637 -23.15 -10.59 -2.11
N GLN A 638 -24.01 -11.61 -2.13
CA GLN A 638 -24.55 -12.20 -0.91
C GLN A 638 -23.58 -13.26 -0.40
N PHE A 639 -23.20 -13.20 0.87
CA PHE A 639 -22.37 -14.20 1.54
C PHE A 639 -23.25 -15.22 2.27
N THR A 640 -22.96 -16.51 2.12
CA THR A 640 -23.64 -17.59 2.88
C THR A 640 -22.71 -18.36 3.83
N ARG A 641 -21.38 -18.14 3.75
CA ARG A 641 -20.38 -18.82 4.58
C ARG A 641 -19.33 -17.86 5.14
N ALA A 642 -18.96 -18.09 6.39
CA ALA A 642 -17.83 -17.48 7.08
C ALA A 642 -16.84 -18.57 7.53
N LYS A 643 -15.64 -18.63 6.93
CA LYS A 643 -14.51 -19.42 7.44
C LYS A 643 -13.81 -18.62 8.54
N ILE A 644 -13.45 -19.28 9.65
CA ILE A 644 -13.02 -18.59 10.88
C ILE A 644 -11.66 -19.11 11.33
N PHE A 645 -10.72 -18.20 11.56
CA PHE A 645 -9.38 -18.47 12.08
C PHE A 645 -9.12 -17.57 13.28
N THR A 646 -8.58 -18.11 14.37
CA THR A 646 -8.43 -17.38 15.65
C THR A 646 -7.02 -17.49 16.21
N LEU A 647 -6.50 -16.37 16.70
CA LEU A 647 -5.38 -16.27 17.63
C LEU A 647 -5.92 -15.89 19.02
N THR A 648 -5.54 -16.62 20.06
CA THR A 648 -6.01 -16.42 21.45
C THR A 648 -4.88 -16.72 22.43
N SER A 649 -5.06 -16.47 23.73
CA SER A 649 -4.07 -16.83 24.76
C SER A 649 -3.75 -18.33 24.89
N ALA A 650 -4.47 -19.21 24.18
CA ALA A 650 -4.19 -20.65 24.14
C ALA A 650 -2.97 -21.03 23.28
N GLY A 651 -2.52 -20.15 22.37
CA GLY A 651 -1.38 -20.42 21.50
C GLY A 651 -1.05 -19.27 20.56
N SER A 652 0.23 -19.14 20.21
CA SER A 652 0.79 -18.05 19.39
C SER A 652 0.68 -18.26 17.88
N GLN A 653 -0.18 -19.18 17.43
CA GLN A 653 -0.39 -19.52 16.03
C GLN A 653 -1.88 -19.44 15.68
N PRO A 654 -2.25 -19.02 14.45
CA PRO A 654 -3.64 -19.08 13.99
C PRO A 654 -4.19 -20.51 14.04
N VAL A 655 -5.43 -20.67 14.54
CA VAL A 655 -6.13 -21.96 14.58
C VAL A 655 -7.47 -21.82 13.86
N GLN A 656 -7.72 -22.68 12.87
CA GLN A 656 -9.03 -22.76 12.21
C GLN A 656 -10.11 -23.24 13.19
N GLN A 657 -11.25 -22.55 13.17
CA GLN A 657 -12.46 -22.91 13.91
C GLN A 657 -13.51 -23.48 12.94
N PRO A 658 -14.58 -24.12 13.45
CA PRO A 658 -15.71 -24.51 12.61
C PRO A 658 -16.29 -23.30 11.87
N ASP A 659 -16.55 -23.48 10.57
CA ASP A 659 -17.15 -22.45 9.73
C ASP A 659 -18.58 -22.12 10.20
N GLN A 660 -18.98 -20.87 10.03
CA GLN A 660 -20.31 -20.37 10.36
C GLN A 660 -21.14 -20.15 9.08
N ASN A 661 -22.35 -20.72 9.03
CA ASN A 661 -23.32 -20.42 7.99
C ASN A 661 -23.97 -19.05 8.25
N ILE A 662 -24.08 -18.22 7.21
CA ILE A 662 -24.70 -16.91 7.23
C ILE A 662 -26.12 -17.05 6.67
N THR A 663 -27.12 -16.97 7.57
CA THR A 663 -28.54 -17.22 7.23
C THR A 663 -29.36 -15.95 7.04
N LEU A 664 -28.88 -14.80 7.52
CA LEU A 664 -29.48 -13.49 7.23
C LEU A 664 -28.76 -12.89 6.01
N VAL A 665 -29.45 -12.04 5.26
CA VAL A 665 -28.87 -11.33 4.10
C VAL A 665 -27.69 -10.48 4.57
N ASN A 666 -26.46 -10.88 4.24
CA ASN A 666 -25.21 -10.18 4.58
C ASN A 666 -25.10 -9.71 6.05
N ALA A 667 -25.65 -10.48 6.99
CA ALA A 667 -25.59 -10.17 8.41
C ALA A 667 -25.47 -11.43 9.25
N PHE A 668 -24.74 -11.36 10.36
CA PHE A 668 -24.62 -12.46 11.32
C PHE A 668 -24.11 -11.93 12.67
N GLN A 669 -24.21 -12.74 13.72
CA GLN A 669 -23.52 -12.50 14.98
C GLN A 669 -22.34 -13.48 15.09
N TYR A 670 -21.16 -12.98 15.46
CA TYR A 670 -20.00 -13.79 15.81
C TYR A 670 -19.66 -13.62 17.30
N ASN A 671 -19.24 -14.69 17.98
CA ASN A 671 -18.81 -14.65 19.37
C ASN A 671 -17.28 -14.61 19.44
N MET A 672 -16.71 -13.42 19.63
CA MET A 672 -15.26 -13.22 19.70
C MET A 672 -14.72 -13.72 21.05
N PRO A 673 -13.77 -14.67 21.08
CA PRO A 673 -13.14 -15.13 22.32
C PRO A 673 -12.50 -13.98 23.10
N ALA A 674 -12.35 -14.12 24.42
CA ALA A 674 -11.58 -13.18 25.25
C ALA A 674 -10.15 -13.03 24.72
N TYR A 675 -9.62 -11.79 24.71
CA TYR A 675 -8.30 -11.44 24.18
C TYR A 675 -7.94 -12.21 22.90
N SER A 676 -8.56 -11.84 21.79
CA SER A 676 -8.42 -12.56 20.53
C SER A 676 -8.28 -11.66 19.31
N VAL A 677 -7.65 -12.22 18.28
CA VAL A 677 -7.69 -11.74 16.90
C VAL A 677 -8.38 -12.85 16.09
N THR A 678 -9.37 -12.50 15.29
CA THR A 678 -10.11 -13.44 14.44
C THR A 678 -10.07 -12.95 13.00
N THR A 679 -9.62 -13.80 12.08
CA THR A 679 -9.75 -13.56 10.65
C THR A 679 -10.94 -14.36 10.13
N ILE A 680 -11.90 -13.65 9.53
CA ILE A 680 -13.12 -14.22 8.96
C ILE A 680 -13.05 -14.03 7.44
N VAL A 681 -13.12 -15.14 6.68
CA VAL A 681 -13.19 -15.11 5.23
C VAL A 681 -14.64 -15.39 4.82
N LEU A 682 -15.25 -14.43 4.13
CA LEU A 682 -16.63 -14.46 3.69
C LEU A 682 -16.69 -14.94 2.24
N GLU A 683 -17.57 -15.92 1.99
CA GLU A 683 -17.76 -16.56 0.69
C GLU A 683 -19.25 -16.64 0.33
N PRO A 684 -19.61 -16.63 -0.98
CA PRO A 684 -21.00 -16.69 -1.44
C PRO A 684 -21.70 -18.00 -1.12
#